data_AF-A0A8C7XYJ1-F1
#
_entry.id   AF-A0A8C7XYJ1-F1
#
_cell.length_a   1.000
_cell.length_b   1.000
_cell.length_c   1.000
_cell.angle_alpha   90.00
_cell.angle_beta   90.00
_cell.angle_gamma   90.00
#
_symmetry.space_group_name_H-M   'P 1'
#
loop_
_entity.id
_entity.type
_entity.pdbx_description
1 polymer ?
#
loop_
_entity_poly.entity_id
_entity_poly.type
_entity_poly.pdbx_seq_one_letter_code
_entity_poly.pdbx_strand_id
1 'polypeptide(L)'
;MTFEACLFGRGKDDYKPAPTSEHHGKKNKKDKKMNMDELKKEVDLDDHKLTLEELFRKYGTDANRGLSSSRVKEIFARDGPNTLTPPPTTPEWVKFCKQLFGGFSMLLWIGAILCFLAYSIQTASEDEPTNDNLYLGIVLSAVVIITGGFSYYQEAKSSKIMESFKNLVPQQALVIRDGEKKSINAEEVVVGDLVEVKGGDRIPADLRIVSAHSCKVDNSSLTGESEPQTRSPEFSNENPLETRNIAFFSTNCVEGTAQGVVINTGDRTVMGRIATLASGLESGKTPIAIEIEHFIHIITGVAIFTGGTFFILSLLLGYGWLEAVIFLIGIIVANVPEGLLATVTVCLTLTAKRMAKKNCLVKNLEAVETLGSTTTICSDKTGTLTQNRMTVAHMWFDNQIYEADTTENQSGAGFDRSSPTWAALSRIAGLCNRAVFLAEQDKVPILKRNVAGDASEAALLKCIELTCGSVNAFREKYPKIVEIPFNSTNKYQLSIHKNSTPEETKHILVMKGAPERILDRCSTIILQGKEQPLDAKMKDAFQNAYVELGGLGERVLGFCHLNLPDDQFPVGFAFDTDEVNFPTDNLCFVGLMAMIDPPRAAVPDAVGKCRSAGIKVIMVTGDHPITAKAIAKGVGIISEDNETVEDIAARLNIPVSEVNPRDAKACVVHGGELKDLTSEQLDDILKHHMEIVFARTSPQQKLIIVEGCQRQGAIVAVTGDGVNDSPALKKADIGVAMGIAGSDVSKQAADMILLDDNFASIVTGVEEGRLIFDNLKKSIAYSLTSNIPELSPFLLFILASIPLPLGIVTILCIDLGTDMVPAISLAYEEAESDIMKRHPRNSKTDKLVNERLISMAYGQIGMMQALAGFFTYFVILAENGFLPMDLLGIRLQWDDKPVNDLEDSYGQQWTYESRKIIEYTCHTAFFISIVVVQWADLIICKTRRNSIVQQGMTKNRVLIFGLFTETALAVFLSYCPGMDTALKMYPLKPTWWFCAFPYAILIFVYDEVRRYLLRRNPGGWVEMETYY
;
A
#
# COMPACT_ATOMS: atom_id res chain seq x y z
N MET A 1 14.33 -82.19 -26.78
CA MET A 1 15.80 -82.31 -26.70
C MET A 1 16.30 -81.26 -25.72
N THR A 2 16.82 -81.74 -24.58
CA THR A 2 17.97 -81.21 -23.81
C THR A 2 18.02 -79.77 -23.27
N PHE A 3 17.96 -79.70 -21.92
CA PHE A 3 18.86 -79.02 -20.94
C PHE A 3 18.67 -77.55 -20.46
N GLU A 4 18.36 -77.45 -19.15
CA GLU A 4 18.81 -76.54 -18.03
C GLU A 4 18.98 -75.01 -18.21
N ALA A 5 18.28 -74.17 -17.42
CA ALA A 5 18.67 -73.50 -16.14
C ALA A 5 19.84 -72.48 -16.31
N CYS A 6 19.83 -71.19 -15.87
CA CYS A 6 19.52 -70.63 -14.55
C CYS A 6 19.67 -69.06 -14.56
N LEU A 7 19.06 -68.38 -13.58
CA LEU A 7 19.47 -67.09 -12.92
C LEU A 7 19.38 -65.71 -13.64
N PHE A 8 18.37 -64.91 -13.28
CA PHE A 8 18.44 -63.68 -12.43
C PHE A 8 17.24 -62.75 -12.71
N GLY A 9 16.35 -62.62 -11.73
CA GLY A 9 15.31 -61.58 -11.70
C GLY A 9 15.84 -60.29 -11.09
N ARG A 10 15.47 -59.14 -11.69
CA ARG A 10 15.51 -57.82 -11.04
C ARG A 10 14.17 -57.13 -11.25
N GLY A 11 13.57 -56.70 -10.14
CA GLY A 11 12.33 -55.94 -10.09
C GLY A 11 12.48 -54.60 -10.81
N LYS A 12 11.38 -54.17 -11.42
CA LYS A 12 11.20 -52.83 -11.98
C LYS A 12 10.68 -51.93 -10.86
N ASP A 13 11.49 -50.95 -10.46
CA ASP A 13 11.01 -49.77 -9.74
C ASP A 13 10.58 -48.74 -10.80
N ASP A 14 9.30 -48.38 -10.78
CA ASP A 14 8.71 -47.34 -11.65
C ASP A 14 9.13 -45.95 -11.15
N TYR A 15 10.26 -45.45 -11.65
CA TYR A 15 10.60 -44.03 -11.59
C TYR A 15 10.04 -43.33 -12.84
N LYS A 16 8.99 -42.51 -12.66
CA LYS A 16 8.54 -41.58 -13.70
C LYS A 16 9.38 -40.29 -13.63
N PRO A 17 10.17 -39.95 -14.65
CA PRO A 17 10.82 -38.64 -14.71
C PRO A 17 9.74 -37.55 -14.89
N ALA A 18 9.84 -36.47 -14.11
CA ALA A 18 9.09 -35.24 -14.32
C ALA A 18 9.42 -34.66 -15.71
N PRO A 19 8.46 -34.01 -16.40
CA PRO A 19 8.64 -33.61 -17.79
C PRO A 19 9.74 -32.56 -17.89
N THR A 20 10.78 -32.89 -18.67
CA THR A 20 11.91 -32.03 -18.99
C THR A 20 11.46 -30.81 -19.81
N SER A 21 12.11 -29.68 -19.53
CA SER A 21 11.96 -28.42 -20.24
C SER A 21 12.60 -28.48 -21.63
N GLU A 22 11.96 -29.13 -22.57
CA GLU A 22 12.26 -28.99 -24.00
C GLU A 22 10.97 -28.83 -24.79
N HIS A 23 10.30 -27.68 -24.64
CA HIS A 23 9.43 -27.14 -25.68
C HIS A 23 9.30 -25.62 -25.51
N HIS A 24 10.02 -24.87 -26.36
CA HIS A 24 9.69 -23.49 -26.68
C HIS A 24 8.35 -23.45 -27.44
N GLY A 25 7.25 -23.64 -26.72
CA GLY A 25 5.89 -23.44 -27.19
C GLY A 25 5.16 -22.55 -26.19
N LYS A 26 4.46 -21.51 -26.66
CA LYS A 26 3.65 -20.61 -25.84
C LYS A 26 2.73 -21.43 -24.90
N LYS A 27 3.05 -21.48 -23.60
CA LYS A 27 2.23 -22.16 -22.59
C LYS A 27 0.80 -21.58 -22.58
N ASN A 28 -0.20 -22.45 -22.60
CA ASN A 28 -1.62 -22.09 -22.57
C ASN A 28 -2.02 -21.44 -21.24
N LYS A 29 -2.99 -20.52 -21.26
CA LYS A 29 -3.47 -19.77 -20.08
C LYS A 29 -4.00 -20.68 -18.95
N LYS A 30 -4.46 -21.89 -19.30
CA LYS A 30 -4.99 -22.91 -18.37
C LYS A 30 -3.88 -23.60 -17.56
N ASP A 31 -2.75 -23.93 -18.19
CA ASP A 31 -1.58 -24.53 -17.51
C ASP A 31 -0.88 -23.54 -16.58
N LYS A 32 -0.86 -22.25 -16.95
CA LYS A 32 -0.40 -21.17 -16.05
C LYS A 32 -1.26 -21.05 -14.79
N LYS A 33 -2.59 -21.20 -14.93
CA LYS A 33 -3.52 -21.09 -13.79
C LYS A 33 -3.37 -22.27 -12.83
N MET A 34 -3.22 -23.50 -13.35
CA MET A 34 -2.94 -24.69 -12.54
C MET A 34 -1.63 -24.60 -11.74
N ASN A 35 -0.58 -24.01 -12.33
CA ASN A 35 0.72 -23.85 -11.66
C ASN A 35 0.68 -22.78 -10.53
N MET A 36 -0.14 -21.73 -10.67
CA MET A 36 -0.33 -20.73 -9.62
C MET A 36 -1.11 -21.25 -8.41
N ASP A 37 -2.13 -22.08 -8.64
CA ASP A 37 -2.89 -22.70 -7.54
C ASP A 37 -2.01 -23.71 -6.77
N GLU A 38 -1.02 -24.32 -7.42
CA GLU A 38 0.00 -25.15 -6.77
C GLU A 38 0.96 -24.32 -5.90
N LEU A 39 1.37 -23.14 -6.37
CA LEU A 39 2.19 -22.19 -5.59
C LEU A 39 1.46 -21.62 -4.37
N LYS A 40 0.11 -21.56 -4.41
CA LYS A 40 -0.73 -21.17 -3.27
C LYS A 40 -0.82 -22.24 -2.18
N LYS A 41 -0.45 -23.49 -2.46
CA LYS A 41 -0.40 -24.54 -1.43
C LYS A 41 0.85 -24.40 -0.57
N GLU A 42 0.75 -24.88 0.66
CA GLU A 42 1.89 -24.98 1.57
C GLU A 42 3.02 -25.81 0.95
N VAL A 43 4.25 -25.55 1.41
CA VAL A 43 5.43 -26.24 0.92
C VAL A 43 5.47 -27.65 1.51
N ASP A 44 5.21 -28.67 0.70
CA ASP A 44 5.59 -30.04 1.03
C ASP A 44 7.10 -30.18 0.83
N LEU A 45 7.81 -30.36 1.94
CA LEU A 45 9.24 -30.59 1.97
C LEU A 45 9.42 -31.76 2.92
N ASP A 46 9.84 -32.93 2.44
CA ASP A 46 9.96 -34.15 3.25
C ASP A 46 11.41 -34.50 3.62
N ASP A 47 12.39 -33.79 3.05
CA ASP A 47 13.81 -34.00 3.28
C ASP A 47 14.23 -33.83 4.75
N HIS A 48 13.44 -33.16 5.57
CA HIS A 48 13.66 -33.09 7.02
C HIS A 48 13.35 -34.37 7.79
N LYS A 49 12.51 -35.25 7.23
CA LYS A 49 12.11 -36.52 7.84
C LYS A 49 13.10 -37.64 7.57
N LEU A 50 13.92 -37.49 6.54
CA LEU A 50 14.93 -38.47 6.14
C LEU A 50 16.06 -38.57 7.17
N THR A 51 16.58 -39.79 7.33
CA THR A 51 17.82 -40.01 8.09
C THR A 51 19.01 -39.39 7.36
N LEU A 52 20.11 -39.11 8.06
CA LEU A 52 21.30 -38.51 7.46
C LEU A 52 21.88 -39.40 6.33
N GLU A 53 21.85 -40.72 6.48
CA GLU A 53 22.32 -41.66 5.45
C GLU A 53 21.44 -41.62 4.19
N GLU A 54 20.13 -41.54 4.34
CA GLU A 54 19.19 -41.41 3.22
C GLU A 54 19.34 -40.07 2.52
N LEU A 55 19.54 -38.99 3.28
CA LEU A 55 19.77 -37.64 2.74
C LEU A 55 21.05 -37.59 1.90
N PHE A 56 22.17 -38.07 2.44
CA PHE A 56 23.44 -38.13 1.71
C PHE A 56 23.36 -39.02 0.47
N ARG A 57 22.61 -40.13 0.54
CA ARG A 57 22.36 -41.00 -0.61
C ARG A 57 21.49 -40.35 -1.67
N LYS A 58 20.44 -39.62 -1.28
CA LYS A 58 19.52 -38.90 -2.19
C LYS A 58 20.26 -37.85 -3.01
N TYR A 59 21.15 -37.09 -2.38
CA TYR A 59 21.88 -36.00 -3.04
C TYR A 59 23.26 -36.40 -3.57
N GLY A 60 23.77 -37.59 -3.20
CA GLY A 60 25.10 -38.07 -3.60
C GLY A 60 26.24 -37.26 -2.97
N THR A 61 26.03 -36.76 -1.75
CA THR A 61 26.95 -35.86 -1.03
C THR A 61 27.69 -36.61 0.07
N ASP A 62 28.99 -36.39 0.20
CA ASP A 62 29.79 -36.93 1.30
C ASP A 62 29.66 -36.05 2.56
N ALA A 63 29.49 -36.66 3.73
CA ALA A 63 29.28 -35.97 5.00
C ALA A 63 30.47 -35.07 5.43
N ASN A 64 31.69 -35.41 5.02
CA ASN A 64 32.92 -34.70 5.42
C ASN A 64 33.59 -33.97 4.25
N ARG A 65 33.53 -34.56 3.05
CA ARG A 65 34.19 -34.00 1.85
C ARG A 65 33.28 -33.11 1.01
N GLY A 66 31.98 -33.15 1.24
CA GLY A 66 30.99 -32.45 0.40
C GLY A 66 30.95 -33.00 -1.03
N LEU A 67 30.53 -32.17 -1.98
CA LEU A 67 30.50 -32.54 -3.41
C LEU A 67 31.85 -32.36 -4.09
N SER A 68 32.07 -33.10 -5.18
CA SER A 68 33.24 -32.91 -6.04
C SER A 68 33.08 -31.73 -7.00
N SER A 69 34.18 -31.05 -7.33
CA SER A 69 34.14 -29.91 -8.27
C SER A 69 33.54 -30.26 -9.65
N SER A 70 33.67 -31.51 -10.11
CA SER A 70 33.06 -31.97 -11.37
C SER A 70 31.54 -32.12 -11.25
N ARG A 71 31.06 -32.69 -10.14
CA ARG A 71 29.63 -32.86 -9.88
C ARG A 71 28.91 -31.53 -9.71
N VAL A 72 29.56 -30.57 -9.04
CA VAL A 72 29.04 -29.21 -8.89
C VAL A 72 28.79 -28.55 -10.25
N LYS A 73 29.74 -28.65 -11.19
CA LYS A 73 29.57 -28.09 -12.55
C LYS A 73 28.42 -28.73 -13.31
N GLU A 74 28.23 -30.04 -13.15
CA GLU A 74 27.10 -30.77 -13.76
C GLU A 74 25.76 -30.29 -13.19
N ILE A 75 25.64 -30.17 -11.87
CA ILE A 75 24.40 -29.71 -11.22
C ILE A 75 24.14 -28.24 -11.55
N PHE A 76 25.16 -27.39 -11.55
CA PHE A 76 25.04 -25.98 -11.91
C PHE A 76 24.52 -25.79 -13.35
N ALA A 77 25.04 -26.59 -14.30
CA ALA A 77 24.56 -26.57 -15.68
C ALA A 77 23.13 -27.11 -15.84
N ARG A 78 22.72 -28.07 -14.98
CA ARG A 78 21.39 -28.67 -14.99
C ARG A 78 20.32 -27.77 -14.36
N ASP A 79 20.62 -27.22 -13.18
CA ASP A 79 19.64 -26.56 -12.31
C ASP A 79 19.66 -25.03 -12.39
N GLY A 80 20.73 -24.47 -12.97
CA GLY A 80 20.98 -23.04 -13.05
C GLY A 80 21.62 -22.46 -11.77
N PRO A 81 21.91 -21.14 -11.78
CA PRO A 81 22.45 -20.43 -10.63
C PRO A 81 21.44 -20.35 -9.47
N ASN A 82 21.96 -20.27 -8.24
CA ASN A 82 21.18 -20.01 -7.03
C ASN A 82 20.85 -18.52 -6.92
N THR A 83 19.96 -18.07 -7.80
CA THR A 83 19.43 -16.70 -7.82
C THR A 83 17.93 -16.73 -8.08
N LEU A 84 17.23 -15.68 -7.67
CA LEU A 84 15.81 -15.53 -7.96
C LEU A 84 15.65 -15.01 -9.38
N THR A 85 14.82 -15.68 -10.19
CA THR A 85 14.58 -15.24 -11.56
C THR A 85 13.81 -13.92 -11.53
N PRO A 86 14.34 -12.82 -12.11
CA PRO A 86 13.61 -11.56 -12.16
C PRO A 86 12.32 -11.74 -12.97
N PRO A 87 11.20 -11.13 -12.55
CA PRO A 87 9.95 -11.26 -13.27
C PRO A 87 10.06 -10.66 -14.68
N PRO A 88 9.34 -11.21 -15.67
CA PRO A 88 9.36 -10.67 -17.02
C PRO A 88 8.81 -9.25 -17.00
N THR A 89 9.66 -8.27 -17.30
CA THR A 89 9.25 -6.87 -17.36
C THR A 89 8.47 -6.60 -18.64
N THR A 90 7.37 -5.86 -18.52
CA THR A 90 6.67 -5.34 -19.70
C THR A 90 7.57 -4.30 -20.36
N PRO A 91 7.92 -4.44 -21.64
CA PRO A 91 8.75 -3.46 -22.34
C PRO A 91 8.12 -2.07 -22.30
N GLU A 92 8.95 -1.03 -22.16
CA GLU A 92 8.50 0.36 -22.02
C GLU A 92 7.65 0.84 -23.21
N TRP A 93 7.95 0.41 -24.43
CA TRP A 93 7.15 0.73 -25.62
C TRP A 93 5.74 0.14 -25.56
N VAL A 94 5.55 -1.03 -24.94
CA VAL A 94 4.23 -1.65 -24.75
C VAL A 94 3.40 -0.84 -23.75
N LYS A 95 4.02 -0.36 -22.65
CA LYS A 95 3.36 0.52 -21.69
C LYS A 95 2.91 1.82 -22.35
N PHE A 96 3.79 2.44 -23.13
CA PHE A 96 3.47 3.65 -23.89
C PHE A 96 2.30 3.43 -24.86
N CYS A 97 2.31 2.36 -25.66
CA CYS A 97 1.21 2.05 -26.57
C CYS A 97 -0.12 1.79 -25.86
N LYS A 98 -0.11 1.16 -24.67
CA LYS A 98 -1.35 0.98 -23.90
C LYS A 98 -2.01 2.30 -23.53
N GLN A 99 -1.23 3.33 -23.21
CA GLN A 99 -1.77 4.67 -22.91
C GLN A 99 -2.37 5.35 -24.15
N LEU A 100 -1.81 5.11 -25.34
CA LEU A 100 -2.30 5.69 -26.61
C LEU A 100 -3.64 5.12 -27.10
N PHE A 101 -4.00 3.90 -26.68
CA PHE A 101 -5.21 3.21 -27.14
C PHE A 101 -6.23 2.96 -26.01
N GLY A 102 -6.08 3.66 -24.88
CA GLY A 102 -7.01 3.58 -23.76
C GLY A 102 -8.16 4.59 -23.86
N GLY A 103 -9.39 4.17 -23.56
CA GLY A 103 -10.51 5.08 -23.30
C GLY A 103 -10.81 6.08 -24.42
N PHE A 104 -10.84 7.38 -24.08
CA PHE A 104 -11.13 8.48 -25.03
C PHE A 104 -10.15 8.56 -26.19
N SER A 105 -8.90 8.14 -26.01
CA SER A 105 -7.90 8.13 -27.09
C SER A 105 -8.37 7.30 -28.30
N MET A 106 -9.15 6.24 -28.09
CA MET A 106 -9.74 5.47 -29.18
C MET A 106 -10.80 6.26 -29.97
N LEU A 107 -11.66 7.04 -29.29
CA LEU A 107 -12.64 7.90 -29.96
C LEU A 107 -11.95 9.01 -30.75
N LEU A 108 -10.90 9.62 -30.18
CA LEU A 108 -10.11 10.64 -30.85
C LEU A 108 -9.34 10.07 -32.04
N TRP A 109 -8.81 8.85 -31.97
CA TRP A 109 -8.23 8.17 -33.13
C TRP A 109 -9.25 7.93 -34.24
N ILE A 110 -10.47 7.49 -33.89
CA ILE A 110 -11.54 7.32 -34.86
C ILE A 110 -11.88 8.67 -35.50
N GLY A 111 -12.04 9.73 -34.71
CA GLY A 111 -12.26 11.09 -35.19
C GLY A 111 -11.15 11.57 -36.13
N ALA A 112 -9.87 11.39 -35.75
CA ALA A 112 -8.72 11.76 -36.57
C ALA A 112 -8.68 11.00 -37.91
N ILE A 113 -8.93 9.69 -37.89
CA ILE A 113 -9.00 8.86 -39.10
C ILE A 113 -10.15 9.32 -40.01
N LEU A 114 -11.32 9.63 -39.44
CA LEU A 114 -12.45 10.16 -40.19
C LEU A 114 -12.15 11.54 -40.80
N CYS A 115 -11.40 12.41 -40.10
CA CYS A 115 -10.94 13.69 -40.65
C CYS A 115 -10.03 13.49 -41.88
N PHE A 116 -9.06 12.58 -41.79
CA PHE A 116 -8.18 12.27 -42.93
C PHE A 116 -8.95 11.66 -44.11
N LEU A 117 -9.95 10.82 -43.83
CA LEU A 117 -10.83 10.25 -44.85
C LEU A 117 -11.67 11.34 -45.52
N ALA A 118 -12.30 12.22 -44.74
CA ALA A 118 -13.09 13.34 -45.26
C ALA A 118 -12.24 14.27 -46.15
N TYR A 119 -11.03 14.62 -45.69
CA TYR A 119 -10.08 15.41 -46.48
C TYR A 119 -9.68 14.73 -47.80
N SER A 120 -9.44 13.41 -47.75
CA SER A 120 -9.08 12.63 -48.95
C SER A 120 -10.22 12.63 -49.97
N ILE A 121 -11.47 12.52 -49.53
CA ILE A 121 -12.65 12.57 -50.39
C ILE A 121 -12.84 13.97 -50.99
N GLN A 122 -12.68 15.03 -50.18
CA GLN A 122 -12.78 16.42 -50.65
C GLN A 122 -11.72 16.74 -51.71
N THR A 123 -10.47 16.35 -51.45
CA THR A 123 -9.37 16.57 -52.39
C THR A 123 -9.56 15.82 -53.72
N ALA A 124 -10.28 14.70 -53.69
CA ALA A 124 -10.61 13.96 -54.90
C ALA A 124 -11.84 14.50 -55.66
N SER A 125 -12.70 15.28 -54.99
CA SER A 125 -14.01 15.71 -55.51
C SER A 125 -14.09 17.20 -55.86
N GLU A 126 -13.29 18.04 -55.21
CA GLU A 126 -13.30 19.50 -55.33
C GLU A 126 -11.93 20.02 -55.81
N ASP A 127 -11.93 21.04 -56.68
CA ASP A 127 -10.69 21.64 -57.22
C ASP A 127 -9.91 22.46 -56.17
N GLU A 128 -10.58 23.00 -55.14
CA GLU A 128 -9.98 23.75 -54.02
C GLU A 128 -10.43 23.19 -52.65
N PRO A 129 -9.85 22.09 -52.17
CA PRO A 129 -10.20 21.49 -50.89
C PRO A 129 -9.74 22.36 -49.72
N THR A 130 -10.60 22.51 -48.70
CA THR A 130 -10.23 23.20 -47.47
C THR A 130 -9.27 22.36 -46.63
N ASN A 131 -8.20 22.99 -46.13
CA ASN A 131 -7.20 22.32 -45.27
C ASN A 131 -7.70 22.03 -43.84
N ASP A 132 -8.88 22.52 -43.47
CA ASP A 132 -9.42 22.43 -42.10
C ASP A 132 -9.49 20.98 -41.58
N ASN A 133 -9.97 20.03 -42.41
CA ASN A 133 -10.05 18.62 -42.04
C ASN A 133 -8.66 17.97 -41.88
N LEU A 134 -7.68 18.38 -42.69
CA LEU A 134 -6.30 17.90 -42.56
C LEU A 134 -5.67 18.41 -41.26
N TYR A 135 -5.78 19.72 -40.98
CA TYR A 135 -5.27 20.30 -39.74
C TYR A 135 -5.93 19.67 -38.52
N LEU A 136 -7.25 19.49 -38.54
CA LEU A 136 -7.98 18.87 -37.44
C LEU A 136 -7.52 17.43 -37.19
N GLY A 137 -7.37 16.61 -38.24
CA GLY A 137 -6.85 15.24 -38.10
C GLY A 137 -5.45 15.19 -37.48
N ILE A 138 -4.57 16.12 -37.88
CA ILE A 138 -3.21 16.24 -37.31
C ILE A 138 -3.29 16.67 -35.83
N VAL A 139 -4.12 17.66 -35.50
CA VAL A 139 -4.28 18.16 -34.13
C VAL A 139 -4.83 17.08 -33.22
N LEU A 140 -5.91 16.38 -33.59
CA LEU A 140 -6.47 15.29 -32.79
C LEU A 140 -5.44 14.16 -32.58
N SER A 141 -4.68 13.80 -33.62
CA SER A 141 -3.60 12.80 -33.50
C SER A 141 -2.51 13.29 -32.53
N ALA A 142 -2.12 14.56 -32.60
CA ALA A 142 -1.13 15.15 -31.71
C ALA A 142 -1.63 15.19 -30.26
N VAL A 143 -2.90 15.52 -30.03
CA VAL A 143 -3.54 15.49 -28.70
C VAL A 143 -3.42 14.10 -28.09
N VAL A 144 -3.74 13.04 -28.84
CA VAL A 144 -3.62 11.66 -28.33
C VAL A 144 -2.17 11.29 -28.02
N ILE A 145 -1.22 11.68 -28.87
CA ILE A 145 0.21 11.39 -28.65
C ILE A 145 0.75 12.14 -27.42
N ILE A 146 0.39 13.42 -27.26
CA ILE A 146 0.84 14.25 -26.14
C ILE A 146 0.23 13.75 -24.82
N THR A 147 -1.08 13.47 -24.80
CA THR A 147 -1.76 12.95 -23.60
C THR A 147 -1.24 11.56 -23.21
N GLY A 148 -1.03 10.67 -24.18
CA GLY A 148 -0.42 9.35 -23.95
C GLY A 148 1.04 9.46 -23.46
N GLY A 149 1.83 10.36 -24.04
CA GLY A 149 3.21 10.62 -23.62
C GLY A 149 3.31 11.22 -22.23
N PHE A 150 2.42 12.14 -21.88
CA PHE A 150 2.34 12.70 -20.53
C PHE A 150 1.96 11.63 -19.51
N SER A 151 0.94 10.82 -19.81
CA SER A 151 0.48 9.72 -18.95
C SER A 151 1.60 8.69 -18.73
N TYR A 152 2.29 8.29 -19.80
CA TYR A 152 3.44 7.40 -19.73
C TYR A 152 4.60 7.99 -18.93
N TYR A 153 4.96 9.26 -19.17
CA TYR A 153 6.06 9.91 -18.45
C TYR A 153 5.85 9.91 -16.93
N GLN A 154 4.61 10.11 -16.49
CA GLN A 154 4.28 10.07 -15.07
C GLN A 154 4.42 8.67 -14.47
N GLU A 155 3.92 7.65 -15.16
CA GLU A 155 4.04 6.24 -14.74
C GLU A 155 5.51 5.79 -14.69
N ALA A 156 6.31 6.19 -15.69
CA ALA A 156 7.73 5.86 -15.79
C ALA A 156 8.56 6.55 -14.69
N LYS A 157 8.25 7.81 -14.34
CA LYS A 157 8.96 8.54 -13.28
C LYS A 157 8.80 7.87 -11.92
N SER A 158 7.59 7.40 -11.61
CA SER A 158 7.34 6.70 -10.36
C SER A 158 8.09 5.36 -10.28
N SER A 159 8.15 4.64 -11.41
CA SER A 159 8.89 3.38 -11.53
C SER A 159 10.40 3.55 -11.33
N LYS A 160 11.01 4.63 -11.85
CA LYS A 160 12.47 4.89 -11.74
C LYS A 160 12.96 5.18 -10.32
N ILE A 161 12.14 5.79 -9.47
CA ILE A 161 12.51 6.02 -8.06
C ILE A 161 12.77 4.68 -7.36
N MET A 162 12.04 3.62 -7.72
CA MET A 162 12.19 2.29 -7.14
C MET A 162 13.47 1.57 -7.58
N GLU A 163 13.93 1.76 -8.82
CA GLU A 163 15.18 1.15 -9.31
C GLU A 163 16.41 1.67 -8.56
N SER A 164 16.37 2.89 -8.04
CA SER A 164 17.47 3.45 -7.25
C SER A 164 17.73 2.72 -5.92
N PHE A 165 16.78 1.90 -5.46
CA PHE A 165 16.91 1.05 -4.27
C PHE A 165 17.46 -0.36 -4.56
N LYS A 166 17.61 -0.78 -5.82
CA LYS A 166 18.00 -2.16 -6.19
C LYS A 166 19.50 -2.50 -6.02
N ASN A 167 20.32 -1.55 -5.55
CA ASN A 167 21.76 -1.76 -5.44
C ASN A 167 22.12 -2.25 -4.03
N LEU A 168 22.15 -3.56 -3.83
CA LEU A 168 22.72 -4.18 -2.62
C LEU A 168 23.75 -5.28 -2.94
N VAL A 169 24.66 -5.43 -1.98
CA VAL A 169 25.98 -6.06 -2.04
C VAL A 169 25.90 -7.55 -2.43
N PRO A 170 26.77 -8.03 -3.33
CA PRO A 170 26.86 -9.46 -3.66
C PRO A 170 27.23 -10.28 -2.41
N GLN A 171 26.48 -11.36 -2.17
CA GLN A 171 26.65 -12.20 -1.00
C GLN A 171 27.59 -13.37 -1.29
N GLN A 172 28.47 -13.70 -0.34
CA GLN A 172 29.33 -14.89 -0.40
C GLN A 172 28.79 -15.99 0.51
N ALA A 173 29.08 -17.25 0.16
CA ALA A 173 28.72 -18.44 0.92
C ALA A 173 29.97 -19.28 1.20
N LEU A 174 30.07 -19.85 2.40
CA LEU A 174 31.15 -20.77 2.78
C LEU A 174 30.71 -22.21 2.53
N VAL A 175 31.30 -22.87 1.54
CA VAL A 175 30.97 -24.25 1.14
C VAL A 175 32.14 -25.20 1.36
N ILE A 176 31.83 -26.47 1.56
CA ILE A 176 32.80 -27.57 1.66
C ILE A 176 32.70 -28.38 0.36
N ARG A 177 33.76 -28.33 -0.46
CA ARG A 177 33.88 -29.05 -1.73
C ARG A 177 35.24 -29.72 -1.81
N ASP A 178 35.28 -30.97 -2.27
CA ASP A 178 36.50 -31.81 -2.31
C ASP A 178 37.24 -31.93 -0.94
N GLY A 179 36.54 -31.69 0.18
CA GLY A 179 37.10 -31.67 1.54
C GLY A 179 37.73 -30.35 1.98
N GLU A 180 37.63 -29.29 1.18
CA GLU A 180 38.17 -27.96 1.50
C GLU A 180 37.04 -26.94 1.67
N LYS A 181 37.19 -26.05 2.66
CA LYS A 181 36.30 -24.89 2.86
C LYS A 181 36.66 -23.79 1.86
N LYS A 182 35.70 -23.36 1.05
CA LYS A 182 35.87 -22.30 0.02
C LYS A 182 34.77 -21.26 0.16
N SER A 183 35.17 -19.98 0.14
CA SER A 183 34.22 -18.86 0.01
C SER A 183 33.92 -18.64 -1.47
N ILE A 184 32.66 -18.80 -1.86
CA ILE A 184 32.19 -18.64 -3.25
C ILE A 184 31.06 -17.62 -3.32
N ASN A 185 30.71 -17.18 -4.52
CA ASN A 185 29.50 -16.38 -4.70
C ASN A 185 28.27 -17.25 -4.36
N ALA A 186 27.29 -16.69 -3.65
CA ALA A 186 26.06 -17.41 -3.29
C ALA A 186 25.30 -17.94 -4.53
N GLU A 187 25.44 -17.28 -5.69
CA GLU A 187 24.86 -17.73 -6.97
C GLU A 187 25.43 -19.06 -7.47
N GLU A 188 26.65 -19.44 -7.05
CA GLU A 188 27.34 -20.67 -7.45
C GLU A 188 27.03 -21.88 -6.55
N VAL A 189 26.21 -21.70 -5.51
CA VAL A 189 25.77 -22.77 -4.61
C VAL A 189 24.79 -23.69 -5.36
N VAL A 190 24.95 -25.01 -5.22
CA VAL A 190 24.10 -26.00 -5.90
C VAL A 190 23.43 -26.96 -4.91
N VAL A 191 22.37 -27.63 -5.34
CA VAL A 191 21.69 -28.67 -4.55
C VAL A 191 22.68 -29.80 -4.22
N GLY A 192 22.69 -30.23 -2.96
CA GLY A 192 23.61 -31.23 -2.43
C GLY A 192 24.94 -30.66 -1.90
N ASP A 193 25.25 -29.37 -2.08
CA ASP A 193 26.45 -28.79 -1.46
C ASP A 193 26.38 -28.89 0.07
N LEU A 194 27.53 -29.09 0.72
CA LEU A 194 27.67 -28.97 2.16
C LEU A 194 28.10 -27.54 2.50
N VAL A 195 27.24 -26.81 3.20
CA VAL A 195 27.42 -25.39 3.52
C VAL A 195 27.67 -25.23 5.01
N GLU A 196 28.60 -24.35 5.36
CA GLU A 196 28.86 -23.95 6.75
C GLU A 196 28.39 -22.51 6.97
N VAL A 197 27.66 -22.28 8.05
CA VAL A 197 27.17 -20.96 8.45
C VAL A 197 27.59 -20.66 9.89
N LYS A 198 27.92 -19.40 10.15
CA LYS A 198 28.33 -18.88 11.47
C LYS A 198 27.50 -17.65 11.83
N GLY A 199 27.43 -17.32 13.12
CA GLY A 199 26.74 -16.12 13.59
C GLY A 199 27.18 -14.86 12.84
N GLY A 200 26.22 -14.14 12.27
CA GLY A 200 26.39 -12.98 11.39
C GLY A 200 26.19 -13.28 9.91
N ASP A 201 26.33 -14.54 9.47
CA ASP A 201 26.17 -14.91 8.07
C ASP A 201 24.69 -15.09 7.71
N ARG A 202 24.35 -14.75 6.46
CA ARG A 202 23.02 -15.05 5.89
C ARG A 202 23.02 -16.46 5.31
N ILE A 203 21.90 -17.16 5.46
CA ILE A 203 21.71 -18.51 4.93
C ILE A 203 21.57 -18.44 3.40
N PRO A 204 22.48 -19.07 2.63
CA PRO A 204 22.60 -18.84 1.19
C PRO A 204 21.58 -19.61 0.32
N ALA A 205 20.97 -20.67 0.85
CA ALA A 205 19.99 -21.52 0.19
C ALA A 205 19.17 -22.26 1.26
N ASP A 206 18.13 -23.03 0.92
CA ASP A 206 17.47 -23.87 1.93
C ASP A 206 18.40 -25.05 2.29
N LEU A 207 18.70 -25.20 3.58
CA LEU A 207 19.65 -26.17 4.11
C LEU A 207 18.96 -27.17 5.03
N ARG A 208 19.29 -28.45 4.89
CA ARG A 208 19.01 -29.50 5.88
C ARG A 208 20.20 -29.61 6.84
N ILE A 209 20.00 -29.23 8.09
CA ILE A 209 21.06 -29.18 9.12
C ILE A 209 21.55 -30.59 9.47
N VAL A 210 22.85 -30.83 9.34
CA VAL A 210 23.49 -32.11 9.65
C VAL A 210 24.33 -32.04 10.92
N SER A 211 24.85 -30.86 11.25
CA SER A 211 25.58 -30.59 12.50
C SER A 211 25.32 -29.15 12.95
N ALA A 212 25.16 -28.92 14.25
CA ALA A 212 24.96 -27.58 14.80
C ALA A 212 25.53 -27.47 16.22
N HIS A 213 26.16 -26.34 16.51
CA HIS A 213 26.67 -25.98 17.84
C HIS A 213 26.09 -24.64 18.26
N SER A 214 25.12 -24.69 19.18
CA SER A 214 24.40 -23.51 19.69
C SER A 214 23.87 -22.59 18.58
N CYS A 215 23.53 -23.14 17.42
CA CYS A 215 23.08 -22.35 16.28
C CYS A 215 21.66 -21.84 16.50
N LYS A 216 21.46 -20.53 16.30
CA LYS A 216 20.13 -19.92 16.21
C LYS A 216 20.01 -19.10 14.94
N VAL A 217 18.84 -19.14 14.32
CA VAL A 217 18.53 -18.38 13.11
C VAL A 217 17.37 -17.43 13.35
N ASP A 218 17.41 -16.27 12.69
CA ASP A 218 16.32 -15.32 12.63
C ASP A 218 15.41 -15.64 11.44
N ASN A 219 14.22 -16.16 11.73
CA ASN A 219 13.21 -16.54 10.75
C ASN A 219 12.16 -15.43 10.51
N SER A 220 12.40 -14.19 10.96
CA SER A 220 11.47 -13.07 10.83
C SER A 220 11.02 -12.83 9.38
N SER A 221 11.89 -13.05 8.41
CA SER A 221 11.53 -12.91 6.99
C SER A 221 10.44 -13.88 6.52
N LEU A 222 10.33 -15.08 7.12
CA LEU A 222 9.33 -16.09 6.76
C LEU A 222 8.12 -16.10 7.70
N THR A 223 8.38 -15.93 9.00
CA THR A 223 7.38 -16.09 10.06
C THR A 223 6.83 -14.76 10.56
N GLY A 224 7.56 -13.67 10.34
CA GLY A 224 7.32 -12.39 11.02
C GLY A 224 7.80 -12.39 12.47
N GLU A 225 8.48 -13.42 12.97
CA GLU A 225 8.98 -13.47 14.36
C GLU A 225 10.49 -13.21 14.41
N SER A 226 10.92 -12.21 15.17
CA SER A 226 12.35 -11.90 15.38
C SER A 226 12.97 -12.64 16.57
N GLU A 227 12.25 -13.57 17.21
CA GLU A 227 12.86 -14.44 18.21
C GLU A 227 13.80 -15.45 17.51
N PRO A 228 15.10 -15.50 17.88
CA PRO A 228 16.02 -16.45 17.28
C PRO A 228 15.64 -17.89 17.58
N GLN A 229 15.41 -18.67 16.52
CA GLN A 229 15.00 -20.06 16.60
C GLN A 229 16.20 -21.00 16.58
N THR A 230 16.30 -21.90 17.57
CA THR A 230 17.40 -22.88 17.64
C THR A 230 17.36 -23.84 16.46
N ARG A 231 18.54 -24.18 15.93
CA ARG A 231 18.72 -25.20 14.88
C ARG A 231 19.47 -26.42 15.43
N SER A 232 18.98 -27.61 15.11
CA SER A 232 19.56 -28.90 15.54
C SER A 232 19.47 -29.92 14.39
N PRO A 233 20.34 -30.94 14.33
CA PRO A 233 20.27 -31.97 13.29
C PRO A 233 19.01 -32.86 13.37
N GLU A 234 18.45 -32.99 14.58
CA GLU A 234 17.31 -33.85 14.90
C GLU A 234 15.98 -33.31 14.35
N PHE A 235 15.18 -34.20 13.77
CA PHE A 235 13.80 -33.93 13.40
C PHE A 235 12.95 -33.63 14.63
N SER A 236 12.12 -32.58 14.55
CA SER A 236 11.37 -32.09 15.73
C SER A 236 9.90 -31.79 15.47
N ASN A 237 9.49 -31.57 14.21
CA ASN A 237 8.10 -31.27 13.85
C ASN A 237 7.83 -31.72 12.40
N GLU A 238 6.62 -32.21 12.15
CA GLU A 238 6.15 -32.57 10.80
C GLU A 238 6.16 -31.38 9.84
N ASN A 239 5.81 -30.18 10.30
CA ASN A 239 5.83 -28.98 9.49
C ASN A 239 7.30 -28.54 9.24
N PRO A 240 7.75 -28.47 7.98
CA PRO A 240 9.12 -28.08 7.67
C PRO A 240 9.46 -26.66 8.13
N LEU A 241 8.47 -25.75 8.23
CA LEU A 241 8.68 -24.38 8.71
C LEU A 241 8.98 -24.31 10.22
N GLU A 242 8.52 -25.29 10.98
CA GLU A 242 8.65 -25.31 12.45
C GLU A 242 9.77 -26.23 12.94
N THR A 243 10.17 -27.22 12.14
CA THR A 243 11.26 -28.12 12.54
C THR A 243 12.57 -27.36 12.71
N ARG A 244 13.39 -27.79 13.68
CA ARG A 244 14.71 -27.22 14.00
C ARG A 244 15.81 -27.59 13.00
N ASN A 245 15.53 -28.53 12.12
CA ASN A 245 16.55 -29.20 11.33
C ASN A 245 16.61 -28.73 9.87
N ILE A 246 15.90 -27.64 9.58
CA ILE A 246 16.00 -26.86 8.33
C ILE A 246 16.44 -25.43 8.66
N ALA A 247 17.28 -24.83 7.80
CA ALA A 247 17.49 -23.39 7.74
C ALA A 247 17.10 -22.87 6.35
N PHE A 248 16.54 -21.67 6.27
CA PHE A 248 15.89 -21.19 5.04
C PHE A 248 16.71 -20.10 4.35
N PHE A 249 16.65 -20.06 3.02
CA PHE A 249 17.18 -18.97 2.22
C PHE A 249 16.70 -17.61 2.75
N SER A 250 17.56 -16.61 2.71
CA SER A 250 17.30 -15.23 3.19
C SER A 250 17.23 -15.05 4.72
N THR A 251 17.23 -16.10 5.52
CA THR A 251 17.32 -15.98 7.01
C THR A 251 18.76 -15.71 7.45
N ASN A 252 18.94 -15.21 8.68
CA ASN A 252 20.27 -14.89 9.21
C ASN A 252 20.63 -15.83 10.35
N CYS A 253 21.86 -16.34 10.38
CA CYS A 253 22.41 -17.00 11.56
C CYS A 253 22.75 -15.93 12.59
N VAL A 254 22.09 -15.95 13.74
CA VAL A 254 22.27 -14.93 14.80
C VAL A 254 23.49 -15.28 15.64
N GLU A 255 23.62 -16.55 16.01
CA GLU A 255 24.70 -17.06 16.84
C GLU A 255 24.98 -18.55 16.57
N GLY A 256 26.14 -19.02 17.05
CA GLY A 256 26.60 -20.39 16.90
C GLY A 256 27.12 -20.70 15.50
N THR A 257 27.31 -21.99 15.23
CA THR A 257 27.74 -22.52 13.94
C THR A 257 26.90 -23.71 13.54
N ALA A 258 26.65 -23.87 12.25
CA ALA A 258 25.95 -25.04 11.72
C ALA A 258 26.50 -25.44 10.35
N GLN A 259 26.39 -26.73 10.06
CA GLN A 259 26.64 -27.31 8.75
C GLN A 259 25.34 -27.94 8.24
N GLY A 260 25.05 -27.76 6.96
CA GLY A 260 23.85 -28.30 6.34
C GLY A 260 24.02 -28.60 4.87
N VAL A 261 23.25 -29.57 4.38
CA VAL A 261 23.20 -29.94 2.96
C VAL A 261 22.15 -29.08 2.26
N VAL A 262 22.48 -28.49 1.11
CA VAL A 262 21.54 -27.70 0.32
C VAL A 262 20.46 -28.62 -0.26
N ILE A 263 19.20 -28.33 0.07
CA ILE A 263 18.04 -29.09 -0.41
C ILE A 263 17.32 -28.40 -1.57
N ASN A 264 17.24 -27.06 -1.55
CA ASN A 264 16.65 -26.25 -2.62
C ASN A 264 17.50 -25.01 -2.92
N THR A 265 17.53 -24.59 -4.19
CA THR A 265 18.23 -23.39 -4.69
C THR A 265 17.32 -22.51 -5.54
N GLY A 266 17.59 -21.21 -5.56
CA GLY A 266 16.90 -20.20 -6.38
C GLY A 266 15.38 -20.17 -6.13
N ASP A 267 14.60 -20.14 -7.21
CA ASP A 267 13.12 -20.09 -7.17
C ASP A 267 12.47 -21.30 -6.46
N ARG A 268 13.19 -22.42 -6.32
CA ARG A 268 12.68 -23.63 -5.63
C ARG A 268 12.74 -23.54 -4.11
N THR A 269 13.50 -22.58 -3.57
CA THR A 269 13.53 -22.33 -2.12
C THR A 269 12.15 -21.89 -1.62
N VAL A 270 11.88 -22.03 -0.32
CA VAL A 270 10.62 -21.54 0.29
C VAL A 270 10.38 -20.07 -0.05
N MET A 271 11.42 -19.25 0.12
CA MET A 271 11.38 -17.81 -0.18
C MET A 271 11.30 -17.52 -1.68
N GLY A 272 11.97 -18.32 -2.52
CA GLY A 272 11.84 -18.23 -3.97
C GLY A 272 10.44 -18.52 -4.48
N ARG A 273 9.74 -19.50 -3.90
CA ARG A 273 8.33 -19.78 -4.18
C ARG A 273 7.43 -18.62 -3.77
N ILE A 274 7.66 -18.03 -2.59
CA ILE A 274 6.90 -16.85 -2.11
C ILE A 274 7.13 -15.65 -3.03
N ALA A 275 8.38 -15.37 -3.41
CA ALA A 275 8.72 -14.29 -4.33
C ALA A 275 8.12 -14.50 -5.74
N THR A 276 8.12 -15.74 -6.22
CA THR A 276 7.49 -16.13 -7.49
C THR A 276 5.98 -15.99 -7.43
N LEU A 277 5.34 -16.41 -6.32
CA LEU A 277 3.91 -16.22 -6.09
C LEU A 277 3.56 -14.73 -6.08
N ALA A 278 4.29 -13.92 -5.31
CA ALA A 278 4.08 -12.48 -5.26
C ALA A 278 4.23 -11.85 -6.66
N SER A 279 5.30 -12.18 -7.40
CA SER A 279 5.53 -11.63 -8.74
C SER A 279 4.54 -12.12 -9.80
N GLY A 280 4.01 -13.33 -9.64
CA GLY A 280 3.06 -13.95 -10.57
C GLY A 280 1.60 -13.54 -10.34
N LEU A 281 1.28 -12.90 -9.22
CA LEU A 281 -0.05 -12.38 -8.93
C LEU A 281 -0.33 -11.15 -9.79
N GLU A 282 -1.42 -11.20 -10.56
CA GLU A 282 -1.92 -10.04 -11.28
C GLU A 282 -2.48 -9.02 -10.29
N SER A 283 -1.93 -7.80 -10.31
CA SER A 283 -2.57 -6.64 -9.67
C SER A 283 -3.89 -6.36 -10.39
N GLY A 284 -4.98 -6.29 -9.61
CA GLY A 284 -6.30 -5.95 -10.13
C GLY A 284 -6.37 -4.50 -10.64
N LYS A 285 -7.52 -4.11 -11.22
CA LYS A 285 -7.81 -2.70 -11.48
C LYS A 285 -8.07 -2.00 -10.14
N THR A 286 -7.47 -0.83 -9.94
CA THR A 286 -7.73 -0.01 -8.75
C THR A 286 -9.17 0.52 -8.75
N PRO A 287 -9.73 0.90 -7.58
CA PRO A 287 -11.06 1.50 -7.51
C PRO A 287 -11.19 2.73 -8.41
N ILE A 288 -10.22 3.65 -8.39
CA ILE A 288 -10.26 4.84 -9.25
C ILE A 288 -10.18 4.49 -10.74
N ALA A 289 -9.40 3.49 -11.16
CA ALA A 289 -9.37 3.06 -12.56
C ALA A 289 -10.72 2.50 -13.02
N ILE A 290 -11.40 1.74 -12.15
CA ILE A 290 -12.76 1.23 -12.42
C ILE A 290 -13.76 2.40 -12.55
N GLU A 291 -13.64 3.42 -11.71
CA GLU A 291 -14.49 4.62 -11.78
C GLU A 291 -14.22 5.43 -13.06
N ILE A 292 -12.96 5.58 -13.48
CA ILE A 292 -12.57 6.24 -14.73
C ILE A 292 -13.14 5.48 -15.94
N GLU A 293 -13.05 4.15 -15.95
CA GLU A 293 -13.62 3.32 -17.02
C GLU A 293 -15.15 3.41 -17.08
N HIS A 294 -15.82 3.37 -15.93
CA HIS A 294 -17.27 3.57 -15.86
C HIS A 294 -17.69 4.92 -16.42
N PHE A 295 -16.98 5.98 -16.03
CA PHE A 295 -17.16 7.33 -16.55
C PHE A 295 -16.96 7.40 -18.07
N ILE A 296 -15.87 6.84 -18.59
CA ILE A 296 -15.57 6.80 -20.03
C ILE A 296 -16.71 6.11 -20.78
N HIS A 297 -17.25 5.00 -20.27
CA HIS A 297 -18.36 4.31 -20.91
C HIS A 297 -19.64 5.15 -20.98
N ILE A 298 -19.96 5.92 -19.94
CA ILE A 298 -21.12 6.82 -19.94
C ILE A 298 -20.95 7.88 -21.02
N ILE A 299 -19.83 8.61 -21.02
CA ILE A 299 -19.58 9.69 -21.99
C ILE A 299 -19.50 9.16 -23.42
N THR A 300 -18.82 8.03 -23.62
CA THR A 300 -18.77 7.36 -24.93
C THR A 300 -20.17 6.96 -25.40
N GLY A 301 -21.00 6.45 -24.50
CA GLY A 301 -22.39 6.12 -24.79
C GLY A 301 -23.19 7.33 -25.25
N VAL A 302 -23.08 8.47 -24.54
CA VAL A 302 -23.74 9.73 -24.90
C VAL A 302 -23.21 10.28 -26.23
N ALA A 303 -21.90 10.26 -26.45
CA ALA A 303 -21.25 10.75 -27.67
C ALA A 303 -21.69 9.95 -28.91
N ILE A 304 -21.70 8.61 -28.82
CA ILE A 304 -22.13 7.73 -29.92
C ILE A 304 -23.64 7.87 -30.14
N PHE A 305 -24.44 7.95 -29.08
CA PHE A 305 -25.89 8.09 -29.18
C PHE A 305 -26.28 9.41 -29.86
N THR A 306 -25.72 10.54 -29.41
CA THR A 306 -25.97 11.85 -30.00
C THR A 306 -25.41 11.94 -31.42
N GLY A 307 -24.16 11.53 -31.63
CA GLY A 307 -23.52 11.51 -32.96
C GLY A 307 -24.29 10.66 -33.97
N GLY A 308 -24.66 9.43 -33.61
CA GLY A 308 -25.41 8.53 -34.48
C GLY A 308 -26.83 9.04 -34.78
N THR A 309 -27.53 9.59 -33.78
CA THR A 309 -28.88 10.14 -33.96
C THR A 309 -28.86 11.33 -34.91
N PHE A 310 -27.93 12.27 -34.72
CA PHE A 310 -27.83 13.46 -35.56
C PHE A 310 -27.23 13.17 -36.94
N PHE A 311 -26.41 12.14 -37.08
CA PHE A 311 -25.98 11.63 -38.39
C PHE A 311 -27.16 11.08 -39.20
N ILE A 312 -28.04 10.28 -38.59
CA ILE A 312 -29.25 9.79 -39.27
C ILE A 312 -30.17 10.97 -39.59
N LEU A 313 -30.34 11.90 -38.65
CA LEU A 313 -31.20 13.06 -38.82
C LEU A 313 -30.69 13.98 -39.93
N SER A 314 -29.39 14.21 -40.05
CA SER A 314 -28.82 15.02 -41.13
C SER A 314 -29.08 14.36 -42.50
N LEU A 315 -28.92 13.05 -42.63
CA LEU A 315 -29.29 12.34 -43.86
C LEU A 315 -30.80 12.47 -44.18
N LEU A 316 -31.67 12.40 -43.16
CA LEU A 316 -33.12 12.59 -43.33
C LEU A 316 -33.50 14.02 -43.74
N LEU A 317 -32.74 15.02 -43.28
CA LEU A 317 -32.90 16.42 -43.66
C LEU A 317 -32.32 16.74 -45.05
N GLY A 318 -31.74 15.76 -45.74
CA GLY A 318 -31.26 15.89 -47.12
C GLY A 318 -29.79 16.30 -47.26
N TYR A 319 -29.00 16.22 -46.19
CA TYR A 319 -27.56 16.53 -46.24
C TYR A 319 -26.77 15.47 -46.99
N GLY A 320 -25.65 15.89 -47.60
CA GLY A 320 -24.74 14.98 -48.26
C GLY A 320 -24.07 14.01 -47.28
N TRP A 321 -23.70 12.82 -47.74
CA TRP A 321 -23.04 11.81 -46.89
C TRP A 321 -21.73 12.33 -46.28
N LEU A 322 -20.98 13.15 -47.03
CA LEU A 322 -19.75 13.78 -46.57
C LEU A 322 -20.00 14.80 -45.45
N GLU A 323 -21.00 15.66 -45.62
CA GLU A 323 -21.40 16.65 -44.60
C GLU A 323 -21.88 15.96 -43.32
N ALA A 324 -22.69 14.90 -43.47
CA ALA A 324 -23.15 14.09 -42.35
C ALA A 324 -21.97 13.49 -41.56
N VAL A 325 -20.93 13.00 -42.23
CA VAL A 325 -19.70 12.52 -41.58
C VAL A 325 -18.95 13.64 -40.87
N ILE A 326 -18.84 14.83 -41.46
CA ILE A 326 -18.20 16.00 -40.82
C ILE A 326 -18.96 16.40 -39.55
N PHE A 327 -20.29 16.38 -39.57
CA PHE A 327 -21.10 16.66 -38.38
C PHE A 327 -20.93 15.60 -37.31
N LEU A 328 -20.86 14.31 -37.70
CA LEU A 328 -20.58 13.23 -36.77
C LEU A 328 -19.24 13.46 -36.06
N ILE A 329 -18.19 13.86 -36.79
CA ILE A 329 -16.89 14.20 -36.20
C ILE A 329 -17.03 15.36 -35.22
N GLY A 330 -17.66 16.46 -35.62
CA GLY A 330 -17.84 17.64 -34.76
C GLY A 330 -18.60 17.30 -33.46
N ILE A 331 -19.65 16.49 -33.55
CA ILE A 331 -20.44 16.04 -32.39
C ILE A 331 -19.63 15.10 -31.49
N ILE A 332 -18.81 14.21 -32.05
CA ILE A 332 -17.95 13.33 -31.25
C ILE A 332 -16.91 14.16 -30.50
N VAL A 333 -16.23 15.10 -31.19
CA VAL A 333 -15.22 15.97 -30.59
C VAL A 333 -15.84 16.80 -29.47
N ALA A 334 -16.97 17.47 -29.70
CA ALA A 334 -17.66 18.28 -28.69
C ALA A 334 -18.17 17.49 -27.45
N ASN A 335 -18.26 16.16 -27.54
CA ASN A 335 -18.66 15.32 -26.40
C ASN A 335 -17.48 14.69 -25.64
N VAL A 336 -16.28 14.71 -26.20
CA VAL A 336 -15.11 14.07 -25.57
C VAL A 336 -14.32 15.15 -24.84
N PRO A 337 -14.25 15.15 -23.49
CA PRO A 337 -13.50 16.17 -22.77
C PRO A 337 -12.00 15.87 -22.84
N GLU A 338 -11.29 16.40 -23.84
CA GLU A 338 -9.91 15.99 -24.14
C GLU A 338 -8.91 16.35 -23.02
N GLY A 339 -9.15 17.46 -22.32
CA GLY A 339 -8.32 17.91 -21.19
C GLY A 339 -8.51 17.11 -19.90
N LEU A 340 -9.59 16.32 -19.79
CA LEU A 340 -9.99 15.75 -18.50
C LEU A 340 -9.04 14.66 -17.99
N LEU A 341 -8.58 13.75 -18.86
CA LEU A 341 -7.65 12.69 -18.43
C LEU A 341 -6.32 13.27 -17.92
N ALA A 342 -5.81 14.31 -18.60
CA ALA A 342 -4.62 15.03 -18.16
C ALA A 342 -4.88 15.71 -16.80
N THR A 343 -6.05 16.34 -16.64
CA THR A 343 -6.47 16.98 -15.39
C THR A 343 -6.53 16.00 -14.23
N VAL A 344 -7.23 14.85 -14.36
CA VAL A 344 -7.32 13.81 -13.31
C VAL A 344 -5.91 13.35 -12.91
N THR A 345 -5.06 13.11 -13.89
CA THR A 345 -3.68 12.66 -13.70
C THR A 345 -2.82 13.69 -12.95
N VAL A 346 -2.96 14.98 -13.27
CA VAL A 346 -2.31 16.07 -12.52
C VAL A 346 -2.87 16.17 -11.10
N CYS A 347 -4.18 16.06 -10.91
CA CYS A 347 -4.82 16.11 -9.59
C CYS A 347 -4.31 15.00 -8.65
N LEU A 348 -4.18 13.77 -9.17
CA LEU A 348 -3.59 12.64 -8.44
C LEU A 348 -2.11 12.89 -8.12
N THR A 349 -1.34 13.41 -9.08
CA THR A 349 0.09 13.76 -8.87
C THR A 349 0.29 14.80 -7.79
N LEU A 350 -0.56 15.83 -7.74
CA LEU A 350 -0.50 16.87 -6.71
C LEU A 350 -0.78 16.28 -5.32
N THR A 351 -1.73 15.36 -5.22
CA THR A 351 -2.05 14.68 -3.96
C THR A 351 -0.95 13.71 -3.55
N ALA A 352 -0.37 12.94 -4.49
CA ALA A 352 0.79 12.11 -4.24
C ALA A 352 1.98 12.93 -3.71
N LYS A 353 2.23 14.13 -4.26
CA LYS A 353 3.26 15.05 -3.75
C LYS A 353 2.95 15.56 -2.34
N ARG A 354 1.69 15.81 -1.99
CA ARG A 354 1.28 16.19 -0.63
C ARG A 354 1.54 15.06 0.36
N MET A 355 1.22 13.83 0.01
CA MET A 355 1.52 12.65 0.82
C MET A 355 3.02 12.41 0.98
N ALA A 356 3.80 12.55 -0.10
CA ALA A 356 5.25 12.39 -0.04
C ALA A 356 5.93 13.39 0.90
N LYS A 357 5.41 14.62 1.00
CA LYS A 357 5.88 15.61 2.00
C LYS A 357 5.60 15.19 3.44
N LYS A 358 4.65 14.29 3.67
CA LYS A 358 4.31 13.67 4.95
C LYS A 358 4.91 12.26 5.08
N ASN A 359 6.05 12.01 4.42
CA ASN A 359 6.78 10.73 4.41
C ASN A 359 5.99 9.50 3.89
N CYS A 360 4.87 9.72 3.21
CA CYS A 360 4.08 8.67 2.59
C CYS A 360 4.34 8.65 1.08
N LEU A 361 5.26 7.79 0.63
CA LEU A 361 5.65 7.69 -0.77
C LEU A 361 4.68 6.78 -1.53
N VAL A 362 4.15 7.26 -2.64
CA VAL A 362 3.22 6.51 -3.49
C VAL A 362 3.92 6.06 -4.77
N LYS A 363 3.89 4.75 -5.07
CA LYS A 363 4.48 4.16 -6.29
C LYS A 363 3.50 4.15 -7.45
N ASN A 364 2.21 3.90 -7.18
CA ASN A 364 1.17 3.98 -8.19
C ASN A 364 0.25 5.17 -7.89
N LEU A 365 0.15 6.15 -8.81
CA LEU A 365 -0.67 7.35 -8.62
C LEU A 365 -2.13 7.04 -8.28
N GLU A 366 -2.66 5.93 -8.78
CA GLU A 366 -4.03 5.49 -8.50
C GLU A 366 -4.22 5.01 -7.04
N ALA A 367 -3.14 4.56 -6.39
CA ALA A 367 -3.18 4.10 -5.00
C ALA A 367 -3.48 5.25 -4.01
N VAL A 368 -3.27 6.52 -4.43
CA VAL A 368 -3.62 7.71 -3.66
C VAL A 368 -5.10 7.70 -3.25
N GLU A 369 -6.01 7.38 -4.17
CA GLU A 369 -7.46 7.35 -3.90
C GLU A 369 -7.88 6.05 -3.21
N THR A 370 -7.23 4.95 -3.54
CA THR A 370 -7.62 3.61 -3.08
C THR A 370 -7.69 3.53 -1.55
N LEU A 371 -6.76 4.21 -0.87
CA LEU A 371 -6.74 4.26 0.60
C LEU A 371 -7.97 4.99 1.19
N GLY A 372 -8.48 6.01 0.49
CA GLY A 372 -9.72 6.70 0.89
C GLY A 372 -10.99 5.86 0.72
N SER A 373 -10.95 4.92 -0.23
CA SER A 373 -12.02 3.97 -0.54
C SER A 373 -11.90 2.64 0.23
N THR A 374 -10.85 2.49 1.04
CA THR A 374 -10.59 1.27 1.81
C THR A 374 -11.65 1.05 2.87
N THR A 375 -12.22 -0.16 2.89
CA THR A 375 -13.22 -0.59 3.89
C THR A 375 -12.60 -1.52 4.94
N THR A 376 -11.52 -2.22 4.58
CA THR A 376 -10.86 -3.20 5.45
C THR A 376 -9.34 -3.03 5.39
N ILE A 377 -8.68 -2.98 6.54
CA ILE A 377 -7.22 -3.03 6.66
C ILE A 377 -6.83 -4.39 7.24
N CYS A 378 -6.03 -5.15 6.52
CA CYS A 378 -5.35 -6.33 7.02
C CYS A 378 -3.92 -5.94 7.41
N SER A 379 -3.59 -6.01 8.69
CA SER A 379 -2.32 -5.50 9.22
C SER A 379 -1.48 -6.63 9.81
N ASP A 380 -0.20 -6.70 9.42
CA ASP A 380 0.76 -7.52 10.15
C ASP A 380 1.06 -6.93 11.53
N LYS A 381 1.44 -7.79 12.48
CA LYS A 381 1.75 -7.38 13.85
C LYS A 381 3.20 -6.92 13.99
N THR A 382 4.17 -7.75 13.58
CA THR A 382 5.59 -7.53 13.89
C THR A 382 6.14 -6.46 12.95
N GLY A 383 6.84 -5.45 13.46
CA GLY A 383 7.48 -4.41 12.63
C GLY A 383 6.53 -3.44 11.90
N THR A 384 5.25 -3.78 11.80
CA THR A 384 4.18 -2.93 11.28
C THR A 384 3.42 -2.24 12.42
N LEU A 385 2.62 -2.97 13.20
CA LEU A 385 1.92 -2.42 14.39
C LEU A 385 2.88 -2.24 15.58
N THR A 386 3.83 -3.16 15.71
CA THR A 386 4.84 -3.18 16.78
C THR A 386 6.18 -2.67 16.28
N GLN A 387 7.11 -2.42 17.21
CA GLN A 387 8.41 -1.84 16.92
C GLN A 387 9.42 -2.87 16.38
N ASN A 388 9.06 -4.15 16.33
CA ASN A 388 9.96 -5.28 16.10
C ASN A 388 11.20 -5.24 17.00
N ARG A 389 10.98 -4.94 18.28
CA ARG A 389 12.06 -4.82 19.25
C ARG A 389 11.57 -5.17 20.65
N MET A 390 12.11 -6.27 21.18
CA MET A 390 11.90 -6.66 22.57
C MET A 390 12.26 -5.50 23.52
N THR A 391 11.31 -5.12 24.36
CA THR A 391 11.40 -3.99 25.28
C THR A 391 10.76 -4.38 26.61
N VAL A 392 11.35 -3.98 27.73
CA VAL A 392 10.78 -4.24 29.06
C VAL A 392 9.46 -3.48 29.19
N ALA A 393 8.40 -4.20 29.55
CA ALA A 393 7.03 -3.68 29.64
C ALA A 393 6.58 -3.56 31.09
N HIS A 394 6.74 -4.61 31.87
CA HIS A 394 6.36 -4.62 33.28
C HIS A 394 7.48 -5.15 34.18
N MET A 395 7.44 -4.73 35.44
CA MET A 395 8.34 -5.21 36.49
C MET A 395 7.53 -5.52 37.73
N TRP A 396 7.82 -6.63 38.40
CA TRP A 396 7.20 -6.96 39.68
C TRP A 396 8.25 -6.93 40.78
N PHE A 397 8.09 -6.00 41.71
CA PHE A 397 8.90 -5.89 42.92
C PHE A 397 8.09 -5.20 44.01
N ASP A 398 8.49 -5.34 45.28
CA ASP A 398 7.71 -4.82 46.43
C ASP A 398 6.23 -5.26 46.44
N ASN A 399 5.94 -6.45 45.88
CA ASN A 399 4.59 -7.00 45.70
C ASN A 399 3.64 -6.12 44.87
N GLN A 400 4.18 -5.33 43.93
CA GLN A 400 3.42 -4.50 43.00
C GLN A 400 3.94 -4.66 41.57
N ILE A 401 3.03 -4.53 40.60
CA ILE A 401 3.37 -4.48 39.17
C ILE A 401 3.57 -3.01 38.78
N TYR A 402 4.71 -2.72 38.17
CA TYR A 402 5.08 -1.42 37.64
C TYR A 402 5.17 -1.50 36.12
N GLU A 403 4.55 -0.55 35.43
CA GLU A 403 4.62 -0.40 33.98
C GLU A 403 5.83 0.48 33.58
N ALA A 404 6.59 0.02 32.60
CA ALA A 404 7.70 0.76 31.99
C ALA A 404 7.25 1.47 30.72
N ASP A 405 7.94 2.56 30.37
CA ASP A 405 7.68 3.24 29.10
C ASP A 405 8.23 2.43 27.91
N THR A 406 7.30 1.81 27.18
CA THR A 406 7.58 0.99 26.01
C THR A 406 7.66 1.77 24.69
N THR A 407 7.40 3.08 24.71
CA THR A 407 7.41 3.89 23.50
C THR A 407 8.84 4.14 23.01
N GLU A 408 9.15 3.78 21.77
CA GLU A 408 9.44 4.83 20.80
C GLU A 408 10.43 5.93 21.17
N ASN A 409 9.79 7.02 21.57
CA ASN A 409 10.27 8.36 21.83
C ASN A 409 10.27 8.69 23.33
N GLN A 410 10.00 7.70 24.19
CA GLN A 410 9.90 7.83 25.63
C GLN A 410 8.89 8.91 26.08
N SER A 411 7.67 8.79 25.55
CA SER A 411 6.55 9.70 25.82
C SER A 411 5.59 9.19 26.92
N GLY A 412 5.80 7.98 27.43
CA GLY A 412 5.02 7.39 28.50
C GLY A 412 5.37 7.92 29.88
N ALA A 413 4.55 7.59 30.88
CA ALA A 413 4.84 7.91 32.27
C ALA A 413 5.96 6.99 32.81
N GLY A 414 6.87 7.56 33.59
CA GLY A 414 7.87 6.75 34.32
C GLY A 414 7.26 6.07 35.55
N PHE A 415 7.90 5.00 36.01
CA PHE A 415 7.60 4.35 37.29
C PHE A 415 8.47 4.88 38.43
N ASP A 416 8.11 4.57 39.68
CA ASP A 416 8.87 4.96 40.87
C ASP A 416 10.22 4.23 40.94
N ARG A 417 11.31 5.00 41.05
CA ARG A 417 12.69 4.52 41.09
C ARG A 417 13.34 4.68 42.47
N SER A 418 12.58 5.16 43.45
CA SER A 418 13.10 5.49 44.78
C SER A 418 13.31 4.26 45.68
N SER A 419 12.62 3.16 45.39
CA SER A 419 12.72 1.94 46.20
C SER A 419 14.13 1.32 46.14
N PRO A 420 14.73 0.96 47.30
CA PRO A 420 15.99 0.20 47.32
C PRO A 420 15.88 -1.16 46.62
N THR A 421 14.68 -1.75 46.58
CA THR A 421 14.39 -3.00 45.85
C THR A 421 14.62 -2.82 44.36
N TRP A 422 14.21 -1.68 43.78
CA TRP A 422 14.49 -1.36 42.38
C TRP A 422 16.00 -1.24 42.12
N ALA A 423 16.75 -0.62 43.02
CA ALA A 423 18.22 -0.51 42.89
C ALA A 423 18.93 -1.88 42.93
N ALA A 424 18.39 -2.85 43.68
CA ALA A 424 18.85 -4.23 43.64
C ALA A 424 18.48 -4.90 42.31
N LEU A 425 17.24 -4.74 41.85
CA LEU A 425 16.73 -5.36 40.62
C LEU A 425 17.47 -4.85 39.38
N SER A 426 17.63 -3.54 39.25
CA SER A 426 18.35 -2.89 38.14
C SER A 426 19.82 -3.28 38.11
N ARG A 427 20.45 -3.47 39.27
CA ARG A 427 21.80 -3.98 39.42
C ARG A 427 21.93 -5.40 38.87
N ILE A 428 21.02 -6.31 39.21
CA ILE A 428 21.02 -7.68 38.68
C ILE A 428 20.84 -7.66 37.16
N ALA A 429 19.87 -6.90 36.64
CA ALA A 429 19.60 -6.80 35.22
C ALA A 429 20.77 -6.19 34.40
N GLY A 430 21.52 -5.26 35.00
CA GLY A 430 22.71 -4.66 34.39
C GLY A 430 23.95 -5.57 34.42
N LEU A 431 24.18 -6.29 35.53
CA LEU A 431 25.37 -7.12 35.75
C LEU A 431 25.25 -8.53 35.13
N CYS A 432 24.13 -9.20 35.37
CA CYS A 432 23.88 -10.56 34.89
C CYS A 432 23.42 -10.54 33.42
N ASN A 433 24.17 -9.87 32.55
CA ASN A 433 23.78 -9.59 31.16
C ASN A 433 25.04 -9.50 30.28
N ARG A 434 25.04 -10.15 29.11
CA ARG A 434 26.18 -10.17 28.17
C ARG A 434 26.00 -9.20 27.01
N ALA A 435 24.83 -8.60 26.84
CA ALA A 435 24.57 -7.63 25.81
C ALA A 435 25.44 -6.37 25.96
N VAL A 436 25.93 -5.85 24.83
CA VAL A 436 26.72 -4.61 24.74
C VAL A 436 26.29 -3.78 23.54
N PHE A 437 26.37 -2.45 23.65
CA PHE A 437 26.20 -1.57 22.51
C PHE A 437 27.39 -1.69 21.56
N LEU A 438 27.13 -1.66 20.25
CA LEU A 438 28.19 -1.58 19.25
C LEU A 438 28.86 -0.18 19.29
N ALA A 439 30.10 -0.10 18.82
CA ALA A 439 30.89 1.13 18.83
C ALA A 439 30.25 2.26 17.99
N GLU A 440 30.56 3.51 18.34
CA GLU A 440 30.22 4.73 17.59
C GLU A 440 28.72 5.09 17.49
N GLN A 441 27.92 4.79 18.53
CA GLN A 441 26.46 5.01 18.51
C GLN A 441 25.94 6.04 19.54
N ASP A 442 26.82 6.86 20.12
CA ASP A 442 26.47 7.79 21.20
C ASP A 442 25.40 8.82 20.79
N LYS A 443 25.37 9.22 19.51
CA LYS A 443 24.41 10.18 18.96
C LYS A 443 23.05 9.56 18.62
N VAL A 444 22.95 8.24 18.58
CA VAL A 444 21.69 7.53 18.29
C VAL A 444 20.91 7.36 19.60
N PRO A 445 19.57 7.57 19.62
CA PRO A 445 18.74 7.31 20.79
C PRO A 445 18.94 5.89 21.33
N ILE A 446 18.97 5.71 22.66
CA ILE A 446 19.31 4.44 23.34
C ILE A 446 18.51 3.25 22.78
N LEU A 447 17.21 3.43 22.59
CA LEU A 447 16.31 2.40 22.08
C LEU A 447 16.62 1.97 20.62
N LYS A 448 17.19 2.86 19.81
CA LYS A 448 17.56 2.64 18.40
C LYS A 448 19.02 2.21 18.21
N ARG A 449 19.82 2.16 19.28
CA ARG A 449 21.19 1.62 19.22
C ARG A 449 21.16 0.12 18.93
N ASN A 450 22.09 -0.31 18.08
CA ASN A 450 22.35 -1.71 17.79
C ASN A 450 23.12 -2.34 18.95
N VAL A 451 22.70 -3.54 19.32
CA VAL A 451 23.21 -4.29 20.47
C VAL A 451 23.73 -5.63 19.99
N ALA A 452 24.92 -6.01 20.44
CA ALA A 452 25.41 -7.37 20.32
C ALA A 452 24.95 -8.16 21.55
N GLY A 453 24.06 -9.13 21.35
CA GLY A 453 23.44 -9.95 22.40
C GLY A 453 22.08 -10.47 21.95
N ASP A 454 21.47 -11.37 22.72
CA ASP A 454 20.10 -11.81 22.43
C ASP A 454 19.06 -10.70 22.70
N ALA A 455 17.87 -10.85 22.14
CA ALA A 455 16.82 -9.84 22.23
C ALA A 455 16.37 -9.53 23.68
N SER A 456 16.36 -10.53 24.56
CA SER A 456 15.95 -10.34 25.97
C SER A 456 17.02 -9.58 26.74
N GLU A 457 18.28 -9.93 26.54
CA GLU A 457 19.41 -9.22 27.11
C GLU A 457 19.54 -7.79 26.59
N ALA A 458 19.29 -7.57 25.30
CA ALA A 458 19.26 -6.24 24.69
C ALA A 458 18.14 -5.36 25.27
N ALA A 459 16.95 -5.93 25.52
CA ALA A 459 15.84 -5.23 26.14
C ALA A 459 16.20 -4.75 27.56
N LEU A 460 16.78 -5.65 28.37
CA LEU A 460 17.26 -5.33 29.72
C LEU A 460 18.35 -4.26 29.69
N LEU A 461 19.36 -4.40 28.81
CA LEU A 461 20.45 -3.43 28.66
C LEU A 461 19.89 -2.02 28.38
N LYS A 462 18.98 -1.92 27.41
CA LYS A 462 18.33 -0.66 27.03
C LYS A 462 17.52 -0.06 28.18
N CYS A 463 16.76 -0.89 28.90
CA CYS A 463 15.97 -0.46 30.06
C CYS A 463 16.86 0.12 31.17
N ILE A 464 17.96 -0.55 31.52
CA ILE A 464 18.86 -0.08 32.58
C ILE A 464 19.62 1.17 32.12
N GLU A 465 20.08 1.23 30.86
CA GLU A 465 20.74 2.41 30.31
C GLU A 465 19.84 3.65 30.35
N LEU A 466 18.54 3.49 30.06
CA LEU A 466 17.53 4.56 30.13
C LEU A 466 17.23 5.03 31.56
N THR A 467 17.14 4.09 32.49
CA THR A 467 16.59 4.37 33.83
C THR A 467 17.66 4.70 34.87
N CYS A 468 18.84 4.09 34.75
CA CYS A 468 19.91 4.09 35.75
C CYS A 468 21.23 4.72 35.24
N GLY A 469 21.30 5.12 33.97
CA GLY A 469 22.52 5.67 33.34
C GLY A 469 23.43 4.57 32.79
N SER A 470 24.71 4.89 32.54
CA SER A 470 25.59 4.03 31.76
C SER A 470 25.85 2.66 32.41
N VAL A 471 25.41 1.60 31.73
CA VAL A 471 25.62 0.21 32.17
C VAL A 471 27.09 -0.19 32.08
N ASN A 472 27.86 0.39 31.15
CA ASN A 472 29.30 0.11 31.05
C ASN A 472 30.06 0.62 32.28
N ALA A 473 29.83 1.87 32.68
CA ALA A 473 30.39 2.43 33.92
C ALA A 473 29.93 1.63 35.15
N PHE A 474 28.68 1.15 35.14
CA PHE A 474 28.15 0.31 36.20
C PHE A 474 28.85 -1.05 36.28
N ARG A 475 29.11 -1.71 35.14
CA ARG A 475 29.84 -2.99 35.06
C ARG A 475 31.31 -2.85 35.41
N GLU A 476 31.94 -1.71 35.12
CA GLU A 476 33.31 -1.41 35.57
C GLU A 476 33.40 -1.26 37.10
N LYS A 477 32.37 -0.68 37.73
CA LYS A 477 32.28 -0.57 39.20
C LYS A 477 32.15 -1.94 39.90
N TYR A 478 31.54 -2.91 39.23
CA TYR A 478 31.37 -4.29 39.71
C TYR A 478 32.05 -5.31 38.78
N PRO A 479 33.40 -5.40 38.81
CA PRO A 479 34.13 -6.30 37.93
C PRO A 479 33.65 -7.75 38.07
N LYS A 480 33.31 -8.35 36.93
CA LYS A 480 32.92 -9.77 36.84
C LYS A 480 34.14 -10.65 37.09
N ILE A 481 34.01 -11.59 38.04
CA ILE A 481 35.06 -12.58 38.36
C ILE A 481 34.84 -13.85 37.55
N VAL A 482 33.61 -14.35 37.58
CA VAL A 482 33.22 -15.60 36.93
C VAL A 482 31.77 -15.52 36.46
N GLU A 483 31.43 -16.29 35.42
CA GLU A 483 30.06 -16.43 34.93
C GLU A 483 29.73 -17.87 34.56
N ILE A 484 28.47 -18.24 34.78
CA ILE A 484 27.84 -19.41 34.18
C ILE A 484 26.87 -18.88 33.11
N PRO A 485 27.16 -19.08 31.82
CA PRO A 485 26.29 -18.63 30.75
C PRO A 485 24.96 -19.39 30.78
N PHE A 486 23.92 -18.82 30.18
CA PHE A 486 22.64 -19.48 30.07
C PHE A 486 22.77 -20.83 29.34
N ASN A 487 22.23 -21.89 29.95
CA ASN A 487 22.13 -23.21 29.33
C ASN A 487 20.69 -23.72 29.46
N SER A 488 20.16 -24.32 28.39
CA SER A 488 18.83 -24.93 28.33
C SER A 488 18.56 -26.00 29.39
N THR A 489 19.59 -26.69 29.89
CA THR A 489 19.45 -27.67 30.98
C THR A 489 19.23 -26.99 32.32
N ASN A 490 20.00 -25.94 32.62
CA ASN A 490 19.97 -25.24 33.89
C ASN A 490 18.85 -24.19 33.96
N LYS A 491 18.49 -23.58 32.82
CA LYS A 491 17.48 -22.53 32.64
C LYS A 491 17.72 -21.24 33.44
N TYR A 492 18.97 -21.01 33.87
CA TYR A 492 19.41 -19.76 34.48
C TYR A 492 20.78 -19.35 33.94
N GLN A 493 21.11 -18.09 34.15
CA GLN A 493 22.41 -17.47 33.94
C GLN A 493 22.83 -16.86 35.28
N LEU A 494 24.12 -16.99 35.60
CA LEU A 494 24.68 -16.52 36.87
C LEU A 494 26.03 -15.84 36.65
N SER A 495 26.33 -14.83 37.45
CA SER A 495 27.67 -14.25 37.52
C SER A 495 28.01 -13.75 38.92
N ILE A 496 29.29 -13.78 39.26
CA ILE A 496 29.82 -13.29 40.54
C ILE A 496 30.69 -12.07 40.26
N HIS A 497 30.46 -11.01 41.03
CA HIS A 497 31.12 -9.72 40.86
C HIS A 497 31.79 -9.28 42.15
N LYS A 498 32.87 -8.51 42.02
CA LYS A 498 33.44 -7.77 43.16
C LYS A 498 32.55 -6.61 43.52
N ASN A 499 32.26 -6.45 44.80
CA ASN A 499 31.56 -5.31 45.34
C ASN A 499 32.55 -4.38 46.04
N SER A 500 32.67 -3.16 45.51
CA SER A 500 33.60 -2.15 46.01
C SER A 500 32.94 -1.20 47.03
N THR A 501 31.68 -1.43 47.39
CA THR A 501 30.92 -0.57 48.30
C THR A 501 31.42 -0.76 49.75
N PRO A 502 31.80 0.31 50.47
CA PRO A 502 32.15 0.21 51.89
C PRO A 502 30.96 -0.35 52.69
N GLU A 503 31.22 -1.22 53.67
CA GLU A 503 30.23 -1.86 54.57
C GLU A 503 29.38 -3.01 53.98
N GLU A 504 29.40 -3.27 52.67
CA GLU A 504 28.78 -4.47 52.06
C GLU A 504 29.79 -5.63 51.91
N THR A 505 29.30 -6.85 51.71
CA THR A 505 30.14 -8.03 51.43
C THR A 505 30.97 -7.82 50.18
N LYS A 506 32.18 -8.40 50.13
CA LYS A 506 33.16 -8.23 49.04
C LYS A 506 32.72 -8.87 47.73
N HIS A 507 31.87 -9.88 47.78
CA HIS A 507 31.38 -10.61 46.61
C HIS A 507 29.86 -10.60 46.56
N ILE A 508 29.32 -10.33 45.37
CA ILE A 508 27.88 -10.44 45.09
C ILE A 508 27.67 -11.42 43.94
N LEU A 509 26.78 -12.39 44.19
CA LEU A 509 26.30 -13.34 43.20
C LEU A 509 24.97 -12.82 42.67
N VAL A 510 24.81 -12.79 41.35
CA VAL A 510 23.58 -12.39 40.68
C VAL A 510 23.14 -13.50 39.72
N MET A 511 21.83 -13.74 39.65
CA MET A 511 21.26 -14.79 38.80
C MET A 511 19.93 -14.35 38.20
N LYS A 512 19.72 -14.69 36.93
CA LYS A 512 18.45 -14.53 36.22
C LYS A 512 18.07 -15.80 35.48
N GLY A 513 16.78 -16.02 35.25
CA GLY A 513 16.33 -17.22 34.54
C GLY A 513 14.82 -17.33 34.42
N ALA A 514 14.35 -18.53 34.09
CA ALA A 514 12.92 -18.83 34.06
C ALA A 514 12.30 -18.58 35.46
N PRO A 515 11.17 -17.85 35.57
CA PRO A 515 10.60 -17.42 36.84
C PRO A 515 10.45 -18.54 37.88
N GLU A 516 9.90 -19.67 37.47
CA GLU A 516 9.68 -20.85 38.32
C GLU A 516 11.00 -21.46 38.82
N ARG A 517 12.03 -21.46 37.98
CA ARG A 517 13.36 -22.01 38.32
C ARG A 517 14.14 -21.11 39.27
N ILE A 518 13.94 -19.81 39.16
CA ILE A 518 14.55 -18.85 40.08
C ILE A 518 13.85 -18.91 41.43
N LEU A 519 12.51 -19.00 41.46
CA LEU A 519 11.75 -19.10 42.70
C LEU A 519 12.13 -20.36 43.50
N ASP A 520 12.28 -21.51 42.85
CA ASP A 520 12.68 -22.78 43.49
C ASP A 520 14.04 -22.72 44.22
N ARG A 521 14.92 -21.79 43.79
CA ARG A 521 16.26 -21.61 44.35
C ARG A 521 16.35 -20.50 45.40
N CYS A 522 15.25 -19.79 45.64
CA CYS A 522 15.20 -18.67 46.59
C CYS A 522 14.59 -19.09 47.93
N SER A 523 15.16 -18.59 49.03
CA SER A 523 14.66 -18.80 50.39
C SER A 523 14.17 -17.51 51.06
N THR A 524 14.68 -16.37 50.61
CA THR A 524 14.29 -15.03 51.05
C THR A 524 13.82 -14.18 49.86
N ILE A 525 13.14 -13.07 50.14
CA ILE A 525 12.72 -12.05 49.19
C ILE A 525 13.01 -10.67 49.78
N ILE A 526 13.43 -9.71 48.95
CA ILE A 526 13.64 -8.33 49.37
C ILE A 526 12.36 -7.51 49.20
N LEU A 527 11.91 -6.86 50.27
CA LEU A 527 10.76 -5.96 50.30
C LEU A 527 11.17 -4.62 50.92
N GLN A 528 11.02 -3.54 50.16
CA GLN A 528 11.42 -2.18 50.52
C GLN A 528 12.86 -2.12 51.10
N GLY A 529 13.77 -2.89 50.53
CA GLY A 529 15.18 -2.99 50.95
C GLY A 529 15.48 -3.92 52.14
N LYS A 530 14.48 -4.62 52.70
CA LYS A 530 14.69 -5.61 53.78
C LYS A 530 14.45 -7.03 53.30
N GLU A 531 15.35 -7.94 53.63
CA GLU A 531 15.17 -9.36 53.36
C GLU A 531 14.16 -9.99 54.33
N GLN A 532 13.21 -10.75 53.79
CA GLN A 532 12.21 -11.51 54.53
C GLN A 532 12.19 -12.96 54.02
N PRO A 533 11.83 -13.95 54.86
CA PRO A 533 11.68 -15.33 54.39
C PRO A 533 10.56 -15.43 53.35
N LEU A 534 10.77 -16.25 52.32
CA LEU A 534 9.81 -16.48 51.25
C LEU A 534 8.66 -17.39 51.73
N ASP A 535 7.62 -16.78 52.29
CA ASP A 535 6.44 -17.46 52.83
C ASP A 535 5.45 -17.92 51.73
N ALA A 536 4.47 -18.75 52.11
CA ALA A 536 3.47 -19.26 51.17
C ALA A 536 2.63 -18.12 50.54
N LYS A 537 2.36 -17.05 51.30
CA LYS A 537 1.58 -15.91 50.83
C LYS A 537 2.31 -15.14 49.71
N MET A 538 3.61 -14.94 49.85
CA MET A 538 4.43 -14.29 48.82
C MET A 538 4.62 -15.19 47.59
N LYS A 539 4.68 -16.52 47.76
CA LYS A 539 4.67 -17.46 46.63
C LYS A 539 3.37 -17.39 45.83
N ASP A 540 2.22 -17.31 46.49
CA ASP A 540 0.93 -17.14 45.81
C ASP A 540 0.85 -15.80 45.09
N ALA A 541 1.33 -14.71 45.72
CA ALA A 541 1.37 -13.39 45.09
C ALA A 541 2.30 -13.34 43.87
N PHE A 542 3.47 -13.98 43.96
CA PHE A 542 4.37 -14.19 42.83
C PHE A 542 3.66 -14.96 41.69
N GLN A 543 2.97 -16.04 42.02
CA GLN A 543 2.33 -16.89 41.02
C GLN A 543 1.22 -16.13 40.29
N ASN A 544 0.44 -15.33 41.02
CA ASN A 544 -0.58 -14.47 40.42
C ASN A 544 0.04 -13.44 39.47
N ALA A 545 1.10 -12.74 39.90
CA ALA A 545 1.80 -11.77 39.04
C ALA A 545 2.42 -12.45 37.80
N TYR A 546 2.99 -13.65 37.94
CA TYR A 546 3.54 -14.40 36.83
C TYR A 546 2.47 -14.80 35.80
N VAL A 547 1.32 -15.29 36.26
CA VAL A 547 0.19 -15.66 35.38
C VAL A 547 -0.42 -14.43 34.72
N GLU A 548 -0.54 -13.31 35.43
CA GLU A 548 -1.04 -12.04 34.90
C GLU A 548 -0.14 -11.51 33.77
N LEU A 549 1.17 -11.41 34.02
CA LEU A 549 2.14 -10.94 33.01
C LEU A 549 2.24 -11.90 31.82
N GLY A 550 2.17 -13.22 32.06
CA GLY A 550 2.10 -14.21 30.99
C GLY A 550 0.79 -14.12 30.18
N GLY A 551 -0.33 -13.78 30.83
CA GLY A 551 -1.62 -13.55 30.21
C GLY A 551 -1.67 -12.31 29.30
N LEU A 552 -0.80 -11.33 29.56
CA LEU A 552 -0.54 -10.18 28.68
C LEU A 552 0.35 -10.53 27.48
N GLY A 553 0.71 -11.80 27.30
CA GLY A 553 1.57 -12.24 26.19
C GLY A 553 3.04 -11.82 26.36
N GLU A 554 3.45 -11.47 27.58
CA GLU A 554 4.80 -11.02 27.86
C GLU A 554 5.72 -12.16 28.26
N ARG A 555 6.99 -12.05 27.88
CA ARG A 555 8.04 -12.95 28.33
C ARG A 555 8.55 -12.50 29.69
N VAL A 556 8.36 -13.33 30.71
CA VAL A 556 8.74 -13.00 32.10
C VAL A 556 10.06 -13.68 32.49
N LEU A 557 10.95 -12.94 33.16
CA LEU A 557 12.20 -13.45 33.75
C LEU A 557 12.25 -13.16 35.25
N GLY A 558 12.77 -14.13 36.02
CA GLY A 558 13.05 -13.98 37.45
C GLY A 558 14.47 -13.51 37.72
N PHE A 559 14.63 -12.65 38.73
CA PHE A 559 15.91 -12.07 39.13
C PHE A 559 16.13 -12.26 40.64
N CYS A 560 17.31 -12.76 41.00
CA CYS A 560 17.72 -12.96 42.39
C CYS A 560 19.21 -12.64 42.57
N HIS A 561 19.60 -12.42 43.81
CA HIS A 561 21.00 -12.20 44.19
C HIS A 561 21.33 -12.88 45.51
N LEU A 562 22.62 -12.95 45.83
CA LEU A 562 23.09 -13.33 47.15
C LEU A 562 24.40 -12.58 47.45
N ASN A 563 24.44 -11.95 48.62
CA ASN A 563 25.67 -11.38 49.17
C ASN A 563 26.47 -12.52 49.81
N LEU A 564 27.63 -12.86 49.22
CA LEU A 564 28.42 -13.99 49.70
C LEU A 564 29.17 -13.61 50.99
N PRO A 565 29.12 -14.46 52.03
CA PRO A 565 29.77 -14.18 53.31
C PRO A 565 31.30 -14.09 53.18
N ASP A 566 31.88 -12.98 53.65
CA ASP A 566 33.31 -12.67 53.50
C ASP A 566 34.22 -13.64 54.27
N ASP A 567 33.70 -14.28 55.32
CA ASP A 567 34.36 -15.32 56.12
C ASP A 567 34.54 -16.62 55.33
N GLN A 568 33.63 -16.93 54.41
CA GLN A 568 33.70 -18.12 53.56
C GLN A 568 34.36 -17.83 52.20
N PHE A 569 34.16 -16.62 51.67
CA PHE A 569 34.59 -16.22 50.33
C PHE A 569 35.49 -14.96 50.40
N PRO A 570 36.74 -15.09 50.88
CA PRO A 570 37.65 -13.96 51.03
C PRO A 570 38.09 -13.37 49.68
N VAL A 571 38.61 -12.14 49.71
CA VAL A 571 39.11 -11.46 48.50
C VAL A 571 40.21 -12.29 47.83
N GLY A 572 39.95 -12.75 46.60
CA GLY A 572 40.87 -13.62 45.86
C GLY A 572 40.52 -15.11 45.88
N PHE A 573 39.38 -15.49 46.48
CA PHE A 573 38.82 -16.83 46.36
C PHE A 573 38.66 -17.24 44.89
N ALA A 574 39.11 -18.45 44.55
CA ALA A 574 39.02 -19.00 43.20
C ALA A 574 37.66 -19.69 43.02
N PHE A 575 36.72 -19.01 42.37
CA PHE A 575 35.43 -19.58 42.01
C PHE A 575 35.58 -20.53 40.82
N ASP A 576 35.05 -21.75 40.95
CA ASP A 576 35.06 -22.78 39.92
C ASP A 576 33.65 -22.98 39.34
N THR A 577 33.52 -22.98 38.02
CA THR A 577 32.24 -23.15 37.30
C THR A 577 31.93 -24.57 36.92
N ASP A 578 32.95 -25.43 36.82
CA ASP A 578 32.80 -26.82 36.41
C ASP A 578 32.43 -27.68 37.62
N GLU A 579 33.14 -27.48 38.74
CA GLU A 579 32.78 -28.00 40.06
C GLU A 579 32.29 -26.85 40.95
N VAL A 580 31.00 -26.55 40.88
CA VAL A 580 30.38 -25.38 41.53
C VAL A 580 30.70 -25.34 43.04
N ASN A 581 31.60 -24.43 43.42
CA ASN A 581 32.11 -24.28 44.79
C ASN A 581 31.50 -23.11 45.58
N PHE A 582 30.33 -22.62 45.13
CA PHE A 582 29.58 -21.51 45.72
C PHE A 582 28.08 -21.85 45.76
N PRO A 583 27.29 -21.22 46.65
CA PRO A 583 25.86 -21.52 46.77
C PRO A 583 25.09 -21.12 45.51
N THR A 584 24.23 -22.04 45.04
CA THR A 584 23.26 -21.79 43.95
C THR A 584 21.80 -21.94 44.39
N ASP A 585 21.60 -22.22 45.68
CA ASP A 585 20.31 -22.35 46.35
C ASP A 585 20.30 -21.45 47.59
N ASN A 586 19.11 -21.22 48.17
CA ASN A 586 18.88 -20.27 49.26
C ASN A 586 19.23 -18.82 48.91
N LEU A 587 19.01 -18.42 47.67
CA LEU A 587 19.21 -17.06 47.18
C LEU A 587 18.12 -16.11 47.70
N CYS A 588 18.35 -14.80 47.55
CA CYS A 588 17.37 -13.75 47.82
C CYS A 588 16.68 -13.32 46.52
N PHE A 589 15.37 -13.57 46.43
CA PHE A 589 14.55 -13.15 45.29
C PHE A 589 14.36 -11.63 45.30
N VAL A 590 14.49 -10.99 44.14
CA VAL A 590 14.38 -9.53 44.05
C VAL A 590 13.17 -9.07 43.25
N GLY A 591 12.88 -9.70 42.11
CA GLY A 591 11.74 -9.29 41.30
C GLY A 591 11.61 -10.05 39.98
N LEU A 592 10.54 -9.74 39.26
CA LEU A 592 10.33 -10.15 37.88
C LEU A 592 10.53 -8.95 36.94
N MET A 593 11.01 -9.21 35.73
CA MET A 593 10.84 -8.28 34.61
C MET A 593 10.19 -9.01 33.45
N ALA A 594 9.15 -8.42 32.90
CA ALA A 594 8.45 -8.90 31.74
C ALA A 594 8.72 -7.98 30.54
N MET A 595 8.81 -8.58 29.37
CA MET A 595 9.18 -7.90 28.14
C MET A 595 8.35 -8.40 26.97
N ILE A 596 8.05 -7.50 26.06
CA ILE A 596 7.26 -7.77 24.86
C ILE A 596 7.84 -6.96 23.69
N ASP A 597 7.41 -7.26 22.47
CA ASP A 597 7.55 -6.37 21.34
C ASP A 597 6.38 -5.36 21.34
N PRO A 598 6.59 -4.11 21.80
CA PRO A 598 5.49 -3.21 22.08
C PRO A 598 4.95 -2.54 20.80
N PRO A 599 3.69 -2.07 20.81
CA PRO A 599 3.15 -1.22 19.76
C PRO A 599 4.00 0.04 19.51
N ARG A 600 3.95 0.57 18.30
CA ARG A 600 4.48 1.92 18.02
C ARG A 600 3.58 2.96 18.67
N ALA A 601 4.15 4.08 19.12
CA ALA A 601 3.42 5.08 19.91
C ALA A 601 2.14 5.63 19.23
N ALA A 602 2.17 5.80 17.90
CA ALA A 602 1.04 6.34 17.14
C ALA A 602 -0.01 5.28 16.73
N VAL A 603 0.29 3.98 16.87
CA VAL A 603 -0.55 2.89 16.36
C VAL A 603 -1.92 2.82 17.05
N PRO A 604 -2.03 2.87 18.40
CA PRO A 604 -3.34 2.79 19.06
C PRO A 604 -4.32 3.89 18.61
N ASP A 605 -3.87 5.15 18.56
CA ASP A 605 -4.68 6.27 18.08
C ASP A 605 -5.03 6.13 16.59
N ALA A 606 -4.08 5.69 15.77
CA ALA A 606 -4.30 5.51 14.33
C ALA A 606 -5.32 4.40 14.03
N VAL A 607 -5.27 3.26 14.73
CA VAL A 607 -6.27 2.20 14.62
C VAL A 607 -7.64 2.71 15.07
N GLY A 608 -7.71 3.44 16.19
CA GLY A 608 -8.94 4.08 16.66
C GLY A 608 -9.54 5.04 15.63
N LYS A 609 -8.73 5.84 14.95
CA LYS A 609 -9.17 6.74 13.88
C LYS A 609 -9.65 6.00 12.63
N CYS A 610 -8.97 4.94 12.21
CA CYS A 610 -9.44 4.07 11.13
C CYS A 610 -10.82 3.47 11.45
N ARG A 611 -11.01 2.97 12.67
CA ARG A 611 -12.31 2.44 13.12
C ARG A 611 -13.38 3.52 13.21
N SER A 612 -13.03 4.71 13.69
CA SER A 612 -13.93 5.89 13.72
C SER A 612 -14.40 6.29 12.32
N ALA A 613 -13.53 6.10 11.31
CA ALA A 613 -13.84 6.29 9.90
C ALA A 613 -14.62 5.12 9.26
N GLY A 614 -15.05 4.14 10.05
CA GLY A 614 -15.83 2.98 9.62
C GLY A 614 -15.02 1.88 8.93
N ILE A 615 -13.69 1.88 9.06
CA ILE A 615 -12.81 0.87 8.48
C ILE A 615 -12.67 -0.31 9.44
N LYS A 616 -12.89 -1.54 8.93
CA LYS A 616 -12.66 -2.78 9.68
C LYS A 616 -11.16 -3.07 9.71
N VAL A 617 -10.59 -3.30 10.90
CA VAL A 617 -9.16 -3.62 11.05
C VAL A 617 -9.02 -5.08 11.48
N ILE A 618 -8.24 -5.85 10.73
CA ILE A 618 -8.00 -7.28 10.95
C ILE A 618 -6.49 -7.46 11.16
N MET A 619 -6.10 -8.13 12.24
CA MET A 619 -4.69 -8.53 12.44
C MET A 619 -4.45 -9.85 11.70
N VAL A 620 -3.36 -9.92 10.92
CA VAL A 620 -2.95 -11.14 10.20
C VAL A 620 -1.46 -11.37 10.45
N THR A 621 -1.15 -12.25 11.40
CA THR A 621 0.24 -12.45 11.86
C THR A 621 0.62 -13.93 11.93
N GLY A 622 1.93 -14.18 11.81
CA GLY A 622 2.53 -15.48 12.08
C GLY A 622 2.82 -15.72 13.57
N ASP A 623 2.59 -14.73 14.43
CA ASP A 623 2.85 -14.80 15.87
C ASP A 623 1.87 -15.73 16.61
N HIS A 624 2.24 -16.13 17.82
CA HIS A 624 1.45 -16.98 18.70
C HIS A 624 0.11 -16.31 19.09
N PRO A 625 -1.00 -17.06 19.19
CA PRO A 625 -2.32 -16.48 19.48
C PRO A 625 -2.42 -15.62 20.74
N ILE A 626 -1.72 -15.99 21.81
CA ILE A 626 -1.73 -15.26 23.09
C ILE A 626 -1.15 -13.86 22.90
N THR A 627 0.05 -13.76 22.32
CA THR A 627 0.72 -12.49 22.02
C THR A 627 -0.08 -11.66 21.03
N ALA A 628 -0.59 -12.28 19.97
CA ALA A 628 -1.41 -11.60 18.96
C ALA A 628 -2.68 -11.00 19.58
N LYS A 629 -3.38 -11.76 20.45
CA LYS A 629 -4.58 -11.30 21.16
C LYS A 629 -4.26 -10.14 22.12
N ALA A 630 -3.16 -10.23 22.87
CA ALA A 630 -2.75 -9.17 23.78
C ALA A 630 -2.40 -7.87 23.06
N ILE A 631 -1.60 -7.94 21.98
CA ILE A 631 -1.28 -6.77 21.15
C ILE A 631 -2.54 -6.23 20.48
N ALA A 632 -3.45 -7.09 19.98
CA ALA A 632 -4.70 -6.67 19.36
C ALA A 632 -5.59 -5.87 20.33
N LYS A 633 -5.62 -6.24 21.62
CA LYS A 633 -6.26 -5.44 22.67
C LYS A 633 -5.51 -4.12 22.89
N GLY A 634 -4.19 -4.16 23.04
CA GLY A 634 -3.37 -2.96 23.28
C GLY A 634 -3.42 -1.91 22.17
N VAL A 635 -3.66 -2.30 20.91
CA VAL A 635 -3.81 -1.36 19.78
C VAL A 635 -5.26 -1.02 19.43
N GLY A 636 -6.25 -1.61 20.10
CA GLY A 636 -7.68 -1.34 19.85
C GLY A 636 -8.28 -2.06 18.62
N ILE A 637 -7.66 -3.14 18.14
CA ILE A 637 -8.27 -4.05 17.16
C ILE A 637 -9.38 -4.86 17.84
N ILE A 638 -9.09 -5.41 19.02
CA ILE A 638 -10.08 -5.97 19.94
C ILE A 638 -10.40 -4.91 20.99
N SER A 639 -11.67 -4.57 21.16
CA SER A 639 -12.09 -3.62 22.20
C SER A 639 -12.05 -4.28 23.58
N GLU A 640 -11.77 -3.51 24.64
CA GLU A 640 -11.66 -4.05 26.01
C GLU A 640 -12.90 -4.81 26.47
N ASP A 641 -14.10 -4.35 26.07
CA ASP A 641 -15.39 -4.95 26.45
C ASP A 641 -15.78 -6.20 25.64
N ASN A 642 -15.07 -6.52 24.56
CA ASN A 642 -15.45 -7.62 23.68
C ASN A 642 -14.73 -8.92 24.05
N GLU A 643 -15.51 -9.99 24.12
CA GLU A 643 -15.06 -11.34 24.47
C GLU A 643 -14.95 -12.22 23.21
N THR A 644 -13.99 -13.15 23.22
CA THR A 644 -13.94 -14.27 22.27
C THR A 644 -14.79 -15.44 22.76
N VAL A 645 -15.04 -16.43 21.91
CA VAL A 645 -15.80 -17.64 22.29
C VAL A 645 -15.11 -18.36 23.47
N GLU A 646 -13.79 -18.38 23.48
CA GLU A 646 -12.96 -18.94 24.56
C GLU A 646 -13.06 -18.12 25.85
N ASP A 647 -13.14 -16.79 25.76
CA ASP A 647 -13.31 -15.91 26.93
C ASP A 647 -14.67 -16.14 27.60
N ILE A 648 -15.74 -16.24 26.79
CA ILE A 648 -17.09 -16.51 27.29
C ILE A 648 -17.13 -17.89 27.96
N ALA A 649 -16.52 -18.90 27.33
CA ALA A 649 -16.43 -20.25 27.87
C ALA A 649 -15.69 -20.27 29.23
N ALA A 650 -14.53 -19.60 29.31
CA ALA A 650 -13.74 -19.51 30.53
C ALA A 650 -14.47 -18.76 31.65
N ARG A 651 -15.13 -17.63 31.33
CA ARG A 651 -15.90 -16.85 32.31
C ARG A 651 -17.11 -17.59 32.85
N LEU A 652 -17.84 -18.31 31.99
CA LEU A 652 -19.01 -19.10 32.37
C LEU A 652 -18.64 -20.48 32.93
N ASN A 653 -17.37 -20.88 32.82
CA ASN A 653 -16.86 -22.20 33.18
C ASN A 653 -17.62 -23.34 32.47
N ILE A 654 -17.88 -23.18 31.17
CA ILE A 654 -18.54 -24.15 30.29
C ILE A 654 -17.62 -24.54 29.12
N PRO A 655 -17.82 -25.70 28.46
CA PRO A 655 -17.09 -26.05 27.25
C PRO A 655 -17.32 -25.06 26.12
N VAL A 656 -16.28 -24.79 25.30
CA VAL A 656 -16.33 -23.86 24.15
C VAL A 656 -17.44 -24.24 23.16
N SER A 657 -17.75 -25.53 23.02
CA SER A 657 -18.81 -26.04 22.14
C SER A 657 -20.24 -25.63 22.54
N GLU A 658 -20.45 -25.22 23.80
CA GLU A 658 -21.76 -24.80 24.30
C GLU A 658 -22.00 -23.30 24.12
N VAL A 659 -20.96 -22.53 23.79
CA VAL A 659 -21.05 -21.10 23.54
C VAL A 659 -21.58 -20.87 22.13
N ASN A 660 -22.60 -20.03 22.00
CA ASN A 660 -23.06 -19.58 20.69
C ASN A 660 -22.02 -18.62 20.08
N PRO A 661 -21.41 -18.95 18.92
CA PRO A 661 -20.40 -18.10 18.31
C PRO A 661 -20.89 -16.69 17.95
N ARG A 662 -22.22 -16.50 17.82
CA ARG A 662 -22.82 -15.19 17.52
C ARG A 662 -22.79 -14.20 18.68
N ASP A 663 -22.62 -14.70 19.91
CA ASP A 663 -22.54 -13.84 21.10
C ASP A 663 -21.14 -13.19 21.21
N ALA A 664 -20.12 -13.82 20.62
CA ALA A 664 -18.76 -13.31 20.56
C ALA A 664 -18.55 -12.38 19.35
N LYS A 665 -18.35 -11.08 19.62
CA LYS A 665 -18.04 -10.09 18.56
C LYS A 665 -16.61 -10.19 18.06
N ALA A 666 -15.70 -10.72 18.88
CA ALA A 666 -14.30 -10.93 18.57
C ALA A 666 -13.99 -12.42 18.37
N CYS A 667 -13.04 -12.74 17.50
CA CYS A 667 -12.54 -14.10 17.34
C CYS A 667 -11.02 -14.12 17.09
N VAL A 668 -10.35 -15.14 17.62
CA VAL A 668 -8.95 -15.44 17.32
C VAL A 668 -8.91 -16.76 16.58
N VAL A 669 -8.44 -16.76 15.33
CA VAL A 669 -8.39 -17.94 14.47
C VAL A 669 -6.95 -18.38 14.31
N HIS A 670 -6.66 -19.64 14.62
CA HIS A 670 -5.33 -20.20 14.49
C HIS A 670 -5.06 -20.67 13.05
N GLY A 671 -3.85 -20.47 12.53
CA GLY A 671 -3.48 -20.88 11.16
C GLY A 671 -3.63 -22.38 10.91
N GLY A 672 -3.48 -23.22 11.94
CA GLY A 672 -3.76 -24.66 11.84
C GLY A 672 -5.23 -24.98 11.56
N GLU A 673 -6.15 -24.22 12.15
CA GLU A 673 -7.60 -24.38 11.91
C GLU A 673 -7.97 -23.81 10.53
N LEU A 674 -7.38 -22.65 10.17
CA LEU A 674 -7.62 -21.98 8.89
C LEU A 674 -7.29 -22.86 7.68
N LYS A 675 -6.33 -23.79 7.83
CA LYS A 675 -5.95 -24.76 6.79
C LYS A 675 -7.09 -25.70 6.41
N ASP A 676 -7.93 -26.07 7.36
CA ASP A 676 -9.03 -27.02 7.18
C ASP A 676 -10.36 -26.34 6.84
N LEU A 677 -10.41 -25.00 6.87
CA LEU A 677 -11.61 -24.23 6.54
C LEU A 677 -11.83 -24.13 5.02
N THR A 678 -13.10 -24.25 4.61
CA THR A 678 -13.50 -23.89 3.24
C THR A 678 -13.60 -22.37 3.08
N SER A 679 -13.59 -21.91 1.82
CA SER A 679 -13.78 -20.50 1.49
C SER A 679 -15.10 -19.94 2.04
N GLU A 680 -16.18 -20.74 2.08
CA GLU A 680 -17.47 -20.29 2.64
C GLU A 680 -17.42 -20.13 4.16
N GLN A 681 -16.73 -21.04 4.86
CA GLN A 681 -16.58 -20.94 6.31
C GLN A 681 -15.74 -19.72 6.70
N LEU A 682 -14.67 -19.43 5.95
CA LEU A 682 -13.91 -18.20 6.14
C LEU A 682 -14.76 -16.96 5.88
N ASP A 683 -15.58 -16.98 4.83
CA ASP A 683 -16.50 -15.89 4.51
C ASP A 683 -17.52 -15.65 5.64
N ASP A 684 -18.01 -16.70 6.30
CA ASP A 684 -18.90 -16.58 7.47
C ASP A 684 -18.18 -15.96 8.67
N ILE A 685 -16.94 -16.36 8.97
CA ILE A 685 -16.14 -15.73 10.03
C ILE A 685 -15.97 -14.23 9.75
N LEU A 686 -15.61 -13.88 8.52
CA LEU A 686 -15.38 -12.49 8.11
C LEU A 686 -16.65 -11.63 8.16
N LYS A 687 -17.84 -12.19 7.94
CA LYS A 687 -19.11 -11.46 8.00
C LYS A 687 -19.60 -11.24 9.42
N HIS A 688 -19.43 -12.22 10.30
CA HIS A 688 -20.13 -12.25 11.57
C HIS A 688 -19.31 -11.74 12.75
N HIS A 689 -17.97 -11.79 12.67
CA HIS A 689 -17.11 -11.20 13.68
C HIS A 689 -16.56 -9.86 13.18
N MET A 690 -16.65 -8.81 14.00
CA MET A 690 -16.16 -7.48 13.61
C MET A 690 -14.68 -7.28 13.96
N GLU A 691 -14.21 -7.94 15.01
CA GLU A 691 -12.85 -7.83 15.54
C GLU A 691 -12.16 -9.18 15.36
N ILE A 692 -11.25 -9.26 14.39
CA ILE A 692 -10.69 -10.55 13.95
C ILE A 692 -9.17 -10.51 14.07
N VAL A 693 -8.62 -11.55 14.68
CA VAL A 693 -7.19 -11.80 14.73
C VAL A 693 -6.92 -13.18 14.13
N PHE A 694 -6.15 -13.21 13.03
CA PHE A 694 -5.59 -14.44 12.50
C PHE A 694 -4.14 -14.57 13.00
N ALA A 695 -3.87 -15.62 13.77
CA ALA A 695 -2.58 -15.88 14.38
C ALA A 695 -1.96 -17.16 13.82
N ARG A 696 -0.62 -17.28 13.92
CA ARG A 696 0.15 -18.40 13.36
C ARG A 696 -0.11 -18.67 11.87
N THR A 697 -0.33 -17.61 11.10
CA THR A 697 -0.64 -17.71 9.67
C THR A 697 0.60 -17.85 8.79
N SER A 698 0.50 -18.66 7.73
CA SER A 698 1.50 -18.73 6.66
C SER A 698 1.34 -17.59 5.65
N PRO A 699 2.38 -17.24 4.86
CA PRO A 699 2.29 -16.23 3.79
C PRO A 699 1.13 -16.47 2.81
N GLN A 700 0.87 -17.74 2.48
CA GLN A 700 -0.22 -18.15 1.60
C GLN A 700 -1.59 -17.94 2.26
N GLN A 701 -1.70 -18.21 3.57
CA GLN A 701 -2.92 -17.94 4.31
C GLN A 701 -3.22 -16.44 4.39
N LYS A 702 -2.21 -15.58 4.53
CA LYS A 702 -2.39 -14.12 4.46
C LYS A 702 -3.06 -13.71 3.15
N LEU A 703 -2.59 -14.28 2.03
CA LEU A 703 -3.21 -14.08 0.72
C LEU A 703 -4.66 -14.57 0.67
N ILE A 704 -4.96 -15.76 1.21
CA ILE A 704 -6.32 -16.33 1.24
C ILE A 704 -7.28 -15.44 2.04
N ILE A 705 -6.83 -14.88 3.17
CA ILE A 705 -7.60 -13.95 4.00
C ILE A 705 -7.95 -12.68 3.23
N VAL A 706 -6.97 -12.10 2.52
CA VAL A 706 -7.18 -10.92 1.66
C VAL A 706 -8.18 -11.23 0.54
N GLU A 707 -8.02 -12.37 -0.15
CA GLU A 707 -8.98 -12.81 -1.17
C GLU A 707 -10.39 -13.02 -0.59
N GLY A 708 -10.51 -13.54 0.64
CA GLY A 708 -11.77 -13.67 1.36
C GLY A 708 -12.46 -12.33 1.62
N CYS A 709 -11.70 -11.33 2.07
CA CYS A 709 -12.22 -9.98 2.25
C CYS A 709 -12.68 -9.36 0.91
N GLN A 710 -11.87 -9.50 -0.15
CA GLN A 710 -12.20 -9.00 -1.49
C GLN A 710 -13.44 -9.69 -2.09
N ARG A 711 -13.65 -10.99 -1.83
CA ARG A 711 -14.87 -11.72 -2.26
C ARG A 711 -16.15 -11.14 -1.69
N GLN A 712 -16.10 -10.53 -0.50
CA GLN A 712 -17.24 -9.82 0.08
C GLN A 712 -17.53 -8.46 -0.61
N GLY A 713 -16.69 -8.05 -1.57
CA GLY A 713 -16.76 -6.76 -2.23
C GLY A 713 -16.13 -5.62 -1.43
N ALA A 714 -15.34 -5.94 -0.40
CA ALA A 714 -14.56 -4.96 0.34
C ALA A 714 -13.34 -4.49 -0.45
N ILE A 715 -12.95 -3.23 -0.27
CA ILE A 715 -11.66 -2.71 -0.74
C ILE A 715 -10.66 -2.91 0.39
N VAL A 716 -9.62 -3.71 0.13
CA VAL A 716 -8.70 -4.21 1.15
C VAL A 716 -7.33 -3.56 1.00
N ALA A 717 -6.92 -2.86 2.05
CA ALA A 717 -5.54 -2.42 2.22
C ALA A 717 -4.77 -3.44 3.06
N VAL A 718 -3.53 -3.76 2.67
CA VAL A 718 -2.62 -4.59 3.46
C VAL A 718 -1.44 -3.76 3.92
N THR A 719 -1.10 -3.84 5.20
CA THR A 719 0.10 -3.20 5.75
C THR A 719 1.05 -4.28 6.26
N GLY A 720 2.31 -4.25 5.82
CA GLY A 720 3.29 -5.27 6.20
C GLY A 720 4.73 -4.80 6.03
N ASP A 721 5.67 -5.55 6.57
CA ASP A 721 7.11 -5.24 6.53
C ASP A 721 7.92 -6.46 6.05
N GLY A 722 7.54 -7.67 6.45
CA GLY A 722 8.25 -8.90 6.13
C GLY A 722 7.99 -9.44 4.72
N VAL A 723 8.81 -10.41 4.30
CA VAL A 723 8.67 -11.06 2.98
C VAL A 723 7.42 -11.94 2.93
N ASN A 724 7.01 -12.48 4.08
CA ASN A 724 5.74 -13.19 4.30
C ASN A 724 4.51 -12.37 3.89
N ASP A 725 4.58 -11.04 3.93
CA ASP A 725 3.47 -10.16 3.55
C ASP A 725 3.39 -9.91 2.04
N SER A 726 4.45 -10.20 1.29
CA SER A 726 4.57 -9.84 -0.13
C SER A 726 3.41 -10.36 -1.00
N PRO A 727 2.92 -11.61 -0.86
CA PRO A 727 1.78 -12.08 -1.64
C PRO A 727 0.49 -11.32 -1.29
N ALA A 728 0.26 -11.06 -0.01
CA ALA A 728 -0.91 -10.33 0.47
C ALA A 728 -0.87 -8.86 0.03
N LEU A 729 0.29 -8.19 0.18
CA LEU A 729 0.54 -6.82 -0.29
C LEU A 729 0.26 -6.67 -1.78
N LYS A 730 0.69 -7.65 -2.59
CA LYS A 730 0.53 -7.58 -4.04
C LYS A 730 -0.91 -7.83 -4.50
N LYS A 731 -1.65 -8.67 -3.77
CA LYS A 731 -3.05 -9.00 -4.08
C LYS A 731 -4.04 -7.96 -3.57
N ALA A 732 -3.70 -7.25 -2.50
CA ALA A 732 -4.48 -6.16 -1.96
C ALA A 732 -4.84 -5.13 -3.04
N ASP A 733 -5.93 -4.40 -2.82
CA ASP A 733 -6.27 -3.26 -3.68
C ASP A 733 -5.22 -2.14 -3.51
N ILE A 734 -4.65 -2.04 -2.30
CA ILE A 734 -3.46 -1.25 -2.00
C ILE A 734 -2.55 -1.96 -1.00
N GLY A 735 -1.30 -2.21 -1.38
CA GLY A 735 -0.25 -2.64 -0.46
C GLY A 735 0.52 -1.47 0.15
N VAL A 736 0.73 -1.46 1.46
CA VAL A 736 1.49 -0.45 2.20
C VAL A 736 2.66 -1.12 2.92
N ALA A 737 3.89 -0.71 2.58
CA ALA A 737 5.11 -1.25 3.20
C ALA A 737 5.79 -0.25 4.13
N MET A 738 6.46 -0.79 5.16
CA MET A 738 7.34 -0.01 6.05
C MET A 738 8.65 0.36 5.33
N GLY A 739 9.10 1.60 5.46
CA GLY A 739 10.25 2.15 4.73
C GLY A 739 11.59 1.78 5.34
N ILE A 740 11.66 1.63 6.66
CA ILE A 740 12.89 1.31 7.40
C ILE A 740 12.86 -0.17 7.79
N ALA A 741 11.85 -0.60 8.55
CA ALA A 741 11.72 -2.00 8.99
C ALA A 741 11.41 -2.98 7.84
N GLY A 742 10.79 -2.49 6.75
CA GLY A 742 10.35 -3.37 5.66
C GLY A 742 11.49 -3.98 4.86
N SER A 743 11.33 -5.25 4.52
CA SER A 743 12.17 -5.96 3.55
C SER A 743 12.07 -5.35 2.16
N ASP A 744 13.08 -5.58 1.32
CA ASP A 744 13.05 -5.08 -0.05
C ASP A 744 11.92 -5.72 -0.88
N VAL A 745 11.58 -6.98 -0.59
CA VAL A 745 10.51 -7.70 -1.30
C VAL A 745 9.15 -7.09 -0.96
N SER A 746 8.88 -6.77 0.31
CA SER A 746 7.62 -6.13 0.72
C SER A 746 7.48 -4.73 0.12
N LYS A 747 8.55 -3.91 0.17
CA LYS A 747 8.60 -2.57 -0.48
C LYS A 747 8.37 -2.64 -1.98
N GLN A 748 8.88 -3.67 -2.65
CA GLN A 748 8.66 -3.88 -4.08
C GLN A 748 7.25 -4.37 -4.40
N ALA A 749 6.67 -5.22 -3.55
CA ALA A 749 5.32 -5.74 -3.72
C ALA A 749 4.23 -4.68 -3.46
N ALA A 750 4.46 -3.77 -2.51
CA ALA A 750 3.52 -2.72 -2.12
C ALA A 750 3.34 -1.62 -3.17
N ASP A 751 2.25 -0.87 -3.09
CA ASP A 751 1.94 0.30 -3.93
C ASP A 751 2.31 1.62 -3.25
N MET A 752 2.49 1.59 -1.93
CA MET A 752 2.79 2.72 -1.08
C MET A 752 3.85 2.34 -0.03
N ILE A 753 4.73 3.28 0.34
CA ILE A 753 5.81 3.08 1.30
C ILE A 753 5.78 4.20 2.35
N LEU A 754 5.78 3.82 3.63
CA LEU A 754 5.87 4.74 4.76
C LEU A 754 7.34 4.95 5.13
N LEU A 755 7.94 6.04 4.66
CA LEU A 755 9.38 6.28 4.77
C LEU A 755 9.88 6.44 6.21
N ASP A 756 8.99 6.81 7.13
CA ASP A 756 9.27 7.04 8.55
C ASP A 756 8.72 5.94 9.47
N ASP A 757 8.20 4.84 8.91
CA ASP A 757 7.56 3.75 9.65
C ASP A 757 6.41 4.21 10.58
N ASN A 758 5.79 5.36 10.29
CA ASN A 758 4.70 5.88 11.10
C ASN A 758 3.34 5.39 10.59
N PHE A 759 2.69 4.52 11.36
CA PHE A 759 1.36 3.99 11.03
C PHE A 759 0.28 5.09 10.92
N ALA A 760 0.43 6.24 11.60
CA ALA A 760 -0.51 7.36 11.47
C ALA A 760 -0.56 7.96 10.05
N SER A 761 0.45 7.71 9.22
CA SER A 761 0.44 8.08 7.80
C SER A 761 -0.68 7.38 7.03
N ILE A 762 -1.15 6.21 7.48
CA ILE A 762 -2.32 5.54 6.89
C ILE A 762 -3.58 6.39 7.09
N VAL A 763 -3.81 6.92 8.29
CA VAL A 763 -4.95 7.80 8.58
C VAL A 763 -4.93 9.02 7.67
N THR A 764 -3.74 9.63 7.53
CA THR A 764 -3.52 10.75 6.62
C THR A 764 -3.81 10.36 5.16
N GLY A 765 -3.40 9.18 4.74
CA GLY A 765 -3.66 8.69 3.39
C GLY A 765 -5.13 8.37 3.12
N VAL A 766 -5.88 7.85 4.12
CA VAL A 766 -7.33 7.69 4.05
C VAL A 766 -8.01 9.05 3.87
N GLU A 767 -7.59 10.05 4.66
CA GLU A 767 -8.12 11.42 4.59
C GLU A 767 -7.87 12.05 3.21
N GLU A 768 -6.62 12.05 2.74
CA GLU A 768 -6.25 12.60 1.43
C GLU A 768 -6.92 11.83 0.28
N GLY A 769 -7.07 10.51 0.39
CA GLY A 769 -7.78 9.67 -0.59
C GLY A 769 -9.27 10.00 -0.69
N ARG A 770 -9.93 10.22 0.46
CA ARG A 770 -11.33 10.65 0.52
C ARG A 770 -11.51 12.06 -0.04
N LEU A 771 -10.57 12.95 0.27
CA LEU A 771 -10.58 14.33 -0.20
C LEU A 771 -10.41 14.41 -1.72
N ILE A 772 -9.43 13.69 -2.28
CA ILE A 772 -9.19 13.71 -3.73
C ILE A 772 -10.37 13.10 -4.50
N PHE A 773 -11.04 12.07 -3.97
CA PHE A 773 -12.24 11.53 -4.61
C PHE A 773 -13.34 12.57 -4.75
N ASP A 774 -13.64 13.30 -3.67
CA ASP A 774 -14.65 14.37 -3.72
C ASP A 774 -14.23 15.55 -4.60
N ASN A 775 -12.94 15.90 -4.61
CA ASN A 775 -12.41 16.98 -5.45
C ASN A 775 -12.35 16.59 -6.93
N LEU A 776 -12.12 15.31 -7.25
CA LEU A 776 -12.21 14.81 -8.62
C LEU A 776 -13.64 14.91 -9.15
N LYS A 777 -14.67 14.64 -8.33
CA LYS A 777 -16.07 14.90 -8.74
C LYS A 777 -16.30 16.35 -9.13
N LYS A 778 -15.75 17.29 -8.35
CA LYS A 778 -15.86 18.73 -8.62
C LYS A 778 -15.16 19.10 -9.93
N SER A 779 -13.93 18.63 -10.11
CA SER A 779 -13.15 18.88 -11.33
C SER A 779 -13.80 18.27 -12.57
N ILE A 780 -14.34 17.05 -12.46
CA ILE A 780 -15.04 16.39 -13.56
C ILE A 780 -16.35 17.12 -13.88
N ALA A 781 -17.15 17.49 -12.87
CA ALA A 781 -18.39 18.24 -13.09
C ALA A 781 -18.14 19.58 -13.81
N TYR A 782 -17.09 20.31 -13.41
CA TYR A 782 -16.69 21.56 -14.06
C TYR A 782 -16.38 21.34 -15.55
N SER A 783 -15.48 20.39 -15.86
CA SER A 783 -15.09 20.13 -17.25
C SER A 783 -16.22 19.54 -18.09
N LEU A 784 -17.14 18.78 -17.50
CA LEU A 784 -18.28 18.21 -18.23
C LEU A 784 -19.38 19.25 -18.51
N THR A 785 -19.44 20.33 -17.74
CA THR A 785 -20.50 21.32 -17.89
C THR A 785 -20.35 22.12 -19.19
N SER A 786 -19.11 22.40 -19.61
CA SER A 786 -18.77 23.11 -20.85
C SER A 786 -19.05 22.30 -22.14
N ASN A 787 -19.15 20.96 -22.07
CA ASN A 787 -19.49 20.16 -23.26
C ASN A 787 -20.86 20.52 -23.87
N ILE A 788 -21.84 20.99 -23.09
CA ILE A 788 -23.16 21.36 -23.61
C ILE A 788 -23.15 22.64 -24.45
N PRO A 789 -22.58 23.77 -23.99
CA PRO A 789 -22.40 24.93 -24.86
C PRO A 789 -21.48 24.67 -26.05
N GLU A 790 -20.65 23.62 -26.03
CA GLU A 790 -19.82 23.21 -27.17
C GLU A 790 -20.57 22.33 -28.18
N LEU A 791 -21.41 21.41 -27.69
CA LEU A 791 -22.22 20.50 -28.50
C LEU A 791 -23.41 21.21 -29.16
N SER A 792 -24.15 22.01 -28.40
CA SER A 792 -25.40 22.63 -28.86
C SER A 792 -25.27 23.53 -30.11
N PRO A 793 -24.16 24.26 -30.35
CA PRO A 793 -23.87 24.92 -31.63
C PRO A 793 -24.01 24.01 -32.84
N PHE A 794 -23.43 22.81 -32.79
CA PHE A 794 -23.54 21.84 -33.90
C PHE A 794 -24.97 21.34 -34.06
N LEU A 795 -25.70 21.14 -32.96
CA LEU A 795 -27.09 20.68 -33.05
C LEU A 795 -27.98 21.73 -33.71
N LEU A 796 -27.89 23.01 -33.34
CA LEU A 796 -28.68 24.07 -33.98
C LEU A 796 -28.20 24.38 -35.40
N PHE A 797 -26.90 24.27 -35.68
CA PHE A 797 -26.36 24.37 -37.05
C PHE A 797 -27.02 23.35 -37.99
N ILE A 798 -27.28 22.12 -37.53
CA ILE A 798 -27.95 21.07 -38.30
C ILE A 798 -29.46 21.27 -38.33
N LEU A 799 -30.09 21.50 -37.18
CA LEU A 799 -31.56 21.54 -37.05
C LEU A 799 -32.18 22.81 -37.62
N ALA A 800 -31.59 23.97 -37.32
CA ALA A 800 -32.10 25.28 -37.71
C ALA A 800 -31.44 25.82 -38.98
N SER A 801 -30.38 25.15 -39.49
CA SER A 801 -29.61 25.61 -40.66
C SER A 801 -29.18 27.08 -40.54
N ILE A 802 -28.66 27.44 -39.37
CA ILE A 802 -28.09 28.76 -39.05
C ILE A 802 -26.56 28.73 -39.29
N PRO A 803 -25.87 29.88 -39.42
CA PRO A 803 -24.40 29.93 -39.47
C PRO A 803 -23.78 29.30 -38.22
N LEU A 804 -22.60 28.67 -38.37
CA LEU A 804 -21.98 27.92 -37.26
C LEU A 804 -21.71 28.86 -36.06
N PRO A 805 -22.25 28.57 -34.86
CA PRO A 805 -22.06 29.44 -33.70
C PRO A 805 -20.70 29.27 -33.02
N LEU A 806 -20.12 28.06 -33.07
CA LEU A 806 -18.85 27.71 -32.44
C LEU A 806 -18.09 26.71 -33.31
N GLY A 807 -16.80 26.97 -33.54
CA GLY A 807 -15.93 26.11 -34.34
C GLY A 807 -15.21 25.03 -33.52
N ILE A 808 -14.66 24.04 -34.21
CA ILE A 808 -13.91 22.94 -33.56
C ILE A 808 -12.60 23.45 -32.94
N VAL A 809 -11.90 24.38 -33.60
CA VAL A 809 -10.67 24.98 -33.06
C VAL A 809 -10.94 25.73 -31.75
N THR A 810 -12.08 26.42 -31.65
CA THR A 810 -12.47 27.13 -30.43
C THR A 810 -12.83 26.18 -29.30
N ILE A 811 -13.42 25.00 -29.58
CA ILE A 811 -13.65 23.94 -28.58
C ILE A 811 -12.31 23.48 -28.00
N LEU A 812 -11.34 23.14 -28.85
CA LEU A 812 -10.01 22.72 -28.39
C LEU A 812 -9.30 23.80 -27.56
N CYS A 813 -9.55 25.08 -27.81
CA CYS A 813 -9.02 26.18 -26.99
C CYS A 813 -9.64 26.23 -25.59
N ILE A 814 -10.85 25.70 -25.41
CA ILE A 814 -11.51 25.57 -24.11
C ILE A 814 -10.91 24.37 -23.37
N ASP A 815 -11.08 23.18 -23.91
CA ASP A 815 -10.75 21.91 -23.24
C ASP A 815 -9.26 21.74 -22.94
N LEU A 816 -8.39 22.18 -23.86
CA LEU A 816 -6.93 22.04 -23.72
C LEU A 816 -6.24 23.35 -23.31
N GLY A 817 -7.00 24.44 -23.19
CA GLY A 817 -6.49 25.78 -22.93
C GLY A 817 -7.06 26.38 -21.65
N THR A 818 -8.20 27.06 -21.77
CA THR A 818 -8.76 27.89 -20.69
C THR A 818 -9.16 27.06 -19.48
N ASP A 819 -9.81 25.91 -19.67
CA ASP A 819 -10.39 25.13 -18.56
C ASP A 819 -9.39 24.27 -17.78
N MET A 820 -8.20 24.07 -18.32
CA MET A 820 -7.16 23.23 -17.70
C MET A 820 -6.76 23.70 -16.30
N VAL A 821 -6.40 24.99 -16.16
CA VAL A 821 -5.93 25.53 -14.86
C VAL A 821 -7.07 25.61 -13.82
N PRO A 822 -8.26 26.13 -14.16
CA PRO A 822 -9.44 26.06 -13.29
C PRO A 822 -9.76 24.65 -12.81
N ALA A 823 -9.84 23.66 -13.71
CA ALA A 823 -10.17 22.28 -13.35
C ALA A 823 -9.13 21.67 -12.40
N ILE A 824 -7.83 21.84 -12.69
CA ILE A 824 -6.73 21.39 -11.81
C ILE A 824 -6.78 22.08 -10.44
N SER A 825 -7.20 23.35 -10.38
CA SER A 825 -7.27 24.10 -9.14
C SER A 825 -8.25 23.53 -8.11
N LEU A 826 -9.30 22.83 -8.57
CA LEU A 826 -10.29 22.18 -7.72
C LEU A 826 -9.69 21.02 -6.90
N ALA A 827 -8.55 20.45 -7.31
CA ALA A 827 -7.82 19.46 -6.52
C ALA A 827 -7.29 20.00 -5.18
N TYR A 828 -7.09 21.32 -5.09
CA TYR A 828 -6.62 22.01 -3.88
C TYR A 828 -7.74 22.36 -2.90
N GLU A 829 -8.99 22.01 -3.20
CA GLU A 829 -10.10 22.27 -2.29
C GLU A 829 -9.94 21.50 -0.97
N GLU A 830 -10.33 22.16 0.12
CA GLU A 830 -10.39 21.57 1.46
C GLU A 830 -11.70 20.78 1.63
N ALA A 831 -11.73 19.90 2.63
CA ALA A 831 -12.93 19.14 2.96
C ALA A 831 -14.09 20.08 3.36
N GLU A 832 -15.31 19.75 2.93
CA GLU A 832 -16.53 20.50 3.29
C GLU A 832 -17.10 20.08 4.66
N SER A 833 -16.71 18.92 5.15
CA SER A 833 -17.11 18.34 6.44
C SER A 833 -16.02 17.43 6.96
N ASP A 834 -16.18 16.89 8.17
CA ASP A 834 -15.24 15.93 8.74
C ASP A 834 -15.33 14.58 8.00
N ILE A 835 -14.51 14.43 6.95
CA ILE A 835 -14.45 13.25 6.10
C ILE A 835 -13.92 12.00 6.81
N MET A 836 -13.37 12.14 8.03
CA MET A 836 -12.92 11.01 8.85
C MET A 836 -14.01 10.48 9.78
N LYS A 837 -15.19 11.11 9.82
CA LYS A 837 -16.37 10.61 10.54
C LYS A 837 -17.38 9.87 9.68
N ARG A 838 -17.29 9.97 8.36
CA ARG A 838 -18.15 9.20 7.45
C ARG A 838 -17.61 7.80 7.25
N HIS A 839 -18.51 6.85 6.96
CA HIS A 839 -18.14 5.51 6.53
C HIS A 839 -17.38 5.54 5.19
N PRO A 840 -16.60 4.51 4.87
CA PRO A 840 -16.00 4.37 3.55
C PRO A 840 -17.10 4.30 2.48
N ARG A 841 -16.82 4.81 1.28
CA ARG A 841 -17.79 4.79 0.18
C ARG A 841 -18.12 3.35 -0.22
N ASN A 842 -19.35 3.12 -0.65
CA ASN A 842 -19.69 1.84 -1.24
C ASN A 842 -19.35 1.86 -2.74
N SER A 843 -18.39 1.03 -3.15
CA SER A 843 -17.89 0.96 -4.52
C SER A 843 -18.95 0.63 -5.57
N LYS A 844 -20.11 0.08 -5.19
CA LYS A 844 -21.20 -0.26 -6.11
C LYS A 844 -22.19 0.89 -6.30
N THR A 845 -22.43 1.71 -5.28
CA THR A 845 -23.45 2.77 -5.30
C THR A 845 -22.83 4.17 -5.46
N ASP A 846 -21.75 4.43 -4.74
CA ASP A 846 -21.12 5.75 -4.66
C ASP A 846 -20.05 5.90 -5.74
N LYS A 847 -20.53 6.10 -6.96
CA LYS A 847 -19.69 6.28 -8.16
C LYS A 847 -19.06 7.67 -8.23
N LEU A 848 -17.93 7.77 -8.91
CA LEU A 848 -17.25 9.04 -9.20
C LEU A 848 -18.12 9.92 -10.10
N VAL A 849 -18.66 9.33 -11.17
CA VAL A 849 -19.65 9.99 -12.04
C VAL A 849 -20.93 9.19 -11.96
N ASN A 850 -22.00 9.83 -11.51
CA ASN A 850 -23.33 9.26 -11.39
C ASN A 850 -24.34 10.09 -12.19
N GLU A 851 -25.56 9.58 -12.33
CA GLU A 851 -26.64 10.25 -13.08
C GLU A 851 -26.95 11.65 -12.54
N ARG A 852 -26.78 11.88 -11.22
CA ARG A 852 -26.96 13.19 -10.58
C ARG A 852 -25.93 14.21 -11.06
N LEU A 853 -24.68 13.80 -11.24
CA LEU A 853 -23.61 14.64 -11.76
C LEU A 853 -23.94 15.06 -13.18
N ILE A 854 -24.34 14.11 -14.02
CA ILE A 854 -24.75 14.39 -15.41
C ILE A 854 -26.00 15.27 -15.46
N SER A 855 -27.00 15.02 -14.60
CA SER A 855 -28.20 15.85 -14.49
C SER A 855 -27.87 17.31 -14.16
N MET A 856 -26.94 17.54 -13.22
CA MET A 856 -26.50 18.89 -12.86
C MET A 856 -25.66 19.54 -13.97
N ALA A 857 -24.61 18.86 -14.42
CA ALA A 857 -23.66 19.39 -15.41
C ALA A 857 -24.32 19.54 -16.79
N TYR A 858 -24.79 18.45 -17.39
CA TYR A 858 -25.36 18.45 -18.73
C TYR A 858 -26.79 19.01 -18.77
N GLY A 859 -27.62 18.61 -17.80
CA GLY A 859 -29.06 18.90 -17.84
C GLY A 859 -29.46 20.30 -17.40
N GLN A 860 -28.63 20.96 -16.57
CA GLN A 860 -29.01 22.22 -15.92
C GLN A 860 -28.00 23.33 -16.17
N ILE A 861 -26.78 23.22 -15.63
CA ILE A 861 -25.79 24.29 -15.70
C ILE A 861 -25.32 24.47 -17.15
N GLY A 862 -24.93 23.40 -17.83
CA GLY A 862 -24.50 23.43 -19.23
C GLY A 862 -25.57 23.99 -20.16
N MET A 863 -26.86 23.75 -19.87
CA MET A 863 -27.96 24.34 -20.63
C MET A 863 -28.03 25.87 -20.45
N MET A 864 -27.82 26.37 -19.23
CA MET A 864 -27.73 27.82 -18.99
C MET A 864 -26.50 28.44 -19.67
N GLN A 865 -25.37 27.71 -19.72
CA GLN A 865 -24.19 28.15 -20.45
C GLN A 865 -24.43 28.21 -21.97
N ALA A 866 -25.11 27.19 -22.53
CA ALA A 866 -25.49 27.18 -23.95
C ALA A 866 -26.36 28.38 -24.31
N LEU A 867 -27.36 28.69 -23.48
CA LEU A 867 -28.22 29.87 -23.67
C LEU A 867 -27.41 31.18 -23.64
N ALA A 868 -26.39 31.28 -22.78
CA ALA A 868 -25.51 32.44 -22.73
C ALA A 868 -24.71 32.62 -24.04
N GLY A 869 -24.12 31.53 -24.55
CA GLY A 869 -23.39 31.54 -25.81
C GLY A 869 -24.29 31.90 -27.00
N PHE A 870 -25.48 31.29 -27.10
CA PHE A 870 -26.45 31.63 -28.15
C PHE A 870 -26.95 33.06 -28.05
N PHE A 871 -27.17 33.58 -26.84
CA PHE A 871 -27.54 34.97 -26.66
C PHE A 871 -26.49 35.91 -27.24
N THR A 872 -25.21 35.70 -26.92
CA THR A 872 -24.10 36.49 -27.48
C THR A 872 -24.02 36.35 -29.00
N TYR A 873 -24.17 35.14 -29.54
CA TYR A 873 -24.21 34.88 -30.98
C TYR A 873 -25.29 35.70 -31.70
N PHE A 874 -26.54 35.67 -31.20
CA PHE A 874 -27.63 36.43 -31.78
C PHE A 874 -27.46 37.94 -31.65
N VAL A 875 -26.89 38.43 -30.53
CA VAL A 875 -26.59 39.86 -30.34
C VAL A 875 -25.59 40.34 -31.39
N ILE A 876 -24.52 39.59 -31.63
CA ILE A 876 -23.48 39.98 -32.60
C ILE A 876 -24.03 40.00 -34.02
N LEU A 877 -24.77 38.97 -34.42
CA LEU A 877 -25.38 38.93 -35.75
C LEU A 877 -26.38 40.07 -35.94
N ALA A 878 -27.24 40.33 -34.95
CA ALA A 878 -28.23 41.40 -35.02
C ALA A 878 -27.59 42.79 -35.09
N GLU A 879 -26.52 43.04 -34.32
CA GLU A 879 -25.76 44.30 -34.37
C GLU A 879 -25.04 44.52 -35.70
N ASN A 880 -24.73 43.45 -36.44
CA ASN A 880 -24.06 43.52 -37.75
C ASN A 880 -25.01 43.35 -38.93
N GLY A 881 -26.33 43.34 -38.71
CA GLY A 881 -27.31 43.41 -39.80
C GLY A 881 -28.20 42.19 -39.97
N PHE A 882 -27.89 41.07 -39.33
CA PHE A 882 -28.62 39.80 -39.46
C PHE A 882 -29.52 39.55 -38.24
N LEU A 883 -30.81 39.87 -38.35
CA LEU A 883 -31.76 39.66 -37.28
C LEU A 883 -32.04 38.16 -37.04
N PRO A 884 -32.31 37.72 -35.80
CA PRO A 884 -32.46 36.30 -35.47
C PRO A 884 -33.53 35.56 -36.28
N MET A 885 -34.59 36.25 -36.72
CA MET A 885 -35.65 35.65 -37.52
C MET A 885 -35.20 35.28 -38.94
N ASP A 886 -34.25 36.02 -39.50
CA ASP A 886 -33.77 35.83 -40.87
C ASP A 886 -32.61 34.83 -40.96
N LEU A 887 -32.11 34.35 -39.81
CA LEU A 887 -31.02 33.37 -39.75
C LEU A 887 -31.48 31.92 -40.03
N LEU A 888 -32.77 31.63 -39.95
CA LEU A 888 -33.28 30.28 -40.14
C LEU A 888 -33.14 29.84 -41.60
N GLY A 889 -32.38 28.78 -41.86
CA GLY A 889 -32.15 28.27 -43.21
C GLY A 889 -31.10 29.03 -44.04
N ILE A 890 -30.51 30.11 -43.51
CA ILE A 890 -29.56 30.96 -44.25
C ILE A 890 -28.23 30.24 -44.53
N ARG A 891 -27.89 29.19 -43.76
CA ARG A 891 -26.62 28.45 -43.85
C ARG A 891 -26.23 28.05 -45.26
N LEU A 892 -27.18 27.58 -46.07
CA LEU A 892 -26.91 27.15 -47.45
C LEU A 892 -26.34 28.27 -48.30
N GLN A 893 -26.87 29.50 -48.16
CA GLN A 893 -26.36 30.68 -48.88
C GLN A 893 -25.13 31.26 -48.17
N TRP A 894 -25.06 31.12 -46.85
CA TRP A 894 -23.96 31.62 -46.03
C TRP A 894 -22.65 30.88 -46.32
N ASP A 895 -22.68 29.55 -46.42
CA ASP A 895 -21.50 28.71 -46.68
C ASP A 895 -21.11 28.64 -48.16
N ASP A 896 -21.97 29.11 -49.07
CA ASP A 896 -21.74 29.04 -50.52
C ASP A 896 -20.75 30.12 -51.01
N LYS A 897 -19.52 29.71 -51.34
CA LYS A 897 -18.41 30.59 -51.76
C LYS A 897 -18.72 31.52 -52.94
N PRO A 898 -19.46 31.12 -53.99
CA PRO A 898 -19.78 31.98 -55.12
C PRO A 898 -20.76 33.11 -54.77
N VAL A 899 -21.59 32.95 -53.73
CA VAL A 899 -22.55 33.98 -53.30
C VAL A 899 -21.79 35.12 -52.62
N ASN A 900 -21.75 36.29 -53.25
CA ASN A 900 -21.02 37.47 -52.75
C ASN A 900 -21.92 38.70 -52.52
N ASP A 901 -23.23 38.48 -52.60
CA ASP A 901 -24.28 39.49 -52.56
C ASP A 901 -25.42 39.06 -51.61
N LEU A 902 -25.10 38.29 -50.56
CA LEU A 902 -26.07 37.83 -49.57
C LEU A 902 -26.69 39.03 -48.85
N GLU A 903 -28.01 39.18 -48.97
CA GLU A 903 -28.76 40.29 -48.37
C GLU A 903 -29.00 40.05 -46.87
N ASP A 904 -28.72 41.06 -46.05
CA ASP A 904 -29.05 41.07 -44.62
C ASP A 904 -30.46 41.63 -44.35
N SER A 905 -30.87 41.67 -43.08
CA SER A 905 -32.21 42.14 -42.68
C SER A 905 -32.47 43.63 -42.96
N TYR A 906 -31.41 44.40 -43.24
CA TYR A 906 -31.49 45.82 -43.56
C TYR A 906 -31.30 46.11 -45.06
N GLY A 907 -31.17 45.07 -45.88
CA GLY A 907 -31.00 45.18 -47.33
C GLY A 907 -29.56 45.43 -47.79
N GLN A 908 -28.56 45.19 -46.94
CA GLN A 908 -27.13 45.31 -47.31
C GLN A 908 -26.64 43.99 -47.90
N GLN A 909 -25.69 44.07 -48.84
CA GLN A 909 -25.11 42.91 -49.50
C GLN A 909 -23.74 42.56 -48.90
N TRP A 910 -23.55 41.29 -48.56
CA TRP A 910 -22.35 40.78 -47.89
C TRP A 910 -21.56 39.80 -48.77
N THR A 911 -20.27 40.07 -48.93
CA THR A 911 -19.33 39.14 -49.58
C THR A 911 -19.05 37.93 -48.69
N TYR A 912 -18.59 36.81 -49.29
CA TYR A 912 -18.25 35.59 -48.56
C TYR A 912 -17.24 35.84 -47.42
N GLU A 913 -16.16 36.57 -47.72
CA GLU A 913 -15.13 36.89 -46.73
C GLU A 913 -15.68 37.75 -45.59
N SER A 914 -16.50 38.77 -45.90
CA SER A 914 -17.03 39.69 -44.88
C SER A 914 -17.96 38.97 -43.90
N ARG A 915 -18.82 38.07 -44.40
CA ARG A 915 -19.70 37.28 -43.52
C ARG A 915 -18.94 36.19 -42.76
N LYS A 916 -17.89 35.59 -43.33
CA LYS A 916 -17.02 34.65 -42.61
C LYS A 916 -16.22 35.31 -41.49
N ILE A 917 -15.76 36.55 -41.68
CA ILE A 917 -15.15 37.34 -40.58
C ILE A 917 -16.15 37.50 -39.42
N ILE A 918 -17.42 37.80 -39.71
CA ILE A 918 -18.45 37.90 -38.67
C ILE A 918 -18.71 36.55 -38.01
N GLU A 919 -18.79 35.46 -38.77
CA GLU A 919 -18.95 34.10 -38.22
C GLU A 919 -17.81 33.74 -37.26
N TYR A 920 -16.56 33.97 -37.65
CA TYR A 920 -15.40 33.73 -36.79
C TYR A 920 -15.35 34.67 -35.57
N THR A 921 -15.85 35.89 -35.72
CA THR A 921 -16.07 36.80 -34.59
C THR A 921 -17.13 36.24 -33.63
N CYS A 922 -18.20 35.63 -34.15
CA CYS A 922 -19.22 34.94 -33.36
C CYS A 922 -18.62 33.73 -32.64
N HIS A 923 -17.78 32.91 -33.30
CA HIS A 923 -17.06 31.81 -32.65
C HIS A 923 -16.24 32.31 -31.45
N THR A 924 -15.51 33.42 -31.63
CA THR A 924 -14.66 33.99 -30.59
C THR A 924 -15.48 34.54 -29.42
N ALA A 925 -16.63 35.16 -29.70
CA ALA A 925 -17.53 35.67 -28.68
C ALA A 925 -18.31 34.58 -27.95
N PHE A 926 -18.66 33.50 -28.64
CA PHE A 926 -19.25 32.31 -28.02
C PHE A 926 -18.23 31.66 -27.10
N PHE A 927 -16.98 31.49 -27.55
CA PHE A 927 -15.85 31.05 -26.73
C PHE A 927 -15.66 31.90 -25.46
N ILE A 928 -15.63 33.24 -25.59
CA ILE A 928 -15.54 34.13 -24.42
C ILE A 928 -16.78 34.04 -23.53
N SER A 929 -17.97 33.80 -24.10
CA SER A 929 -19.19 33.59 -23.32
C SER A 929 -19.07 32.36 -22.44
N ILE A 930 -18.49 31.27 -22.95
CA ILE A 930 -18.19 30.05 -22.17
C ILE A 930 -17.24 30.39 -21.02
N VAL A 931 -16.13 31.10 -21.27
CA VAL A 931 -15.19 31.52 -20.21
C VAL A 931 -15.89 32.35 -19.12
N VAL A 932 -16.76 33.29 -19.49
CA VAL A 932 -17.48 34.13 -18.51
C VAL A 932 -18.43 33.31 -17.62
N VAL A 933 -19.15 32.34 -18.19
CA VAL A 933 -20.04 31.46 -17.39
C VAL A 933 -19.27 30.39 -16.62
N GLN A 934 -18.10 29.97 -17.11
CA GLN A 934 -17.17 29.08 -16.41
C GLN A 934 -16.60 29.74 -15.14
N TRP A 935 -16.50 31.07 -15.07
CA TRP A 935 -16.16 31.73 -13.80
C TRP A 935 -17.19 31.42 -12.70
N ALA A 936 -18.48 31.49 -13.03
CA ALA A 936 -19.53 31.13 -12.09
C ALA A 936 -19.52 29.63 -11.83
N ASP A 937 -19.33 28.80 -12.87
CA ASP A 937 -19.29 27.35 -12.75
C ASP A 937 -18.16 26.88 -11.81
N LEU A 938 -16.95 27.44 -11.95
CA LEU A 938 -15.81 27.14 -11.09
C LEU A 938 -16.11 27.46 -9.61
N ILE A 939 -16.79 28.59 -9.36
CA ILE A 939 -17.17 29.03 -8.02
C ILE A 939 -18.24 28.11 -7.43
N ILE A 940 -19.20 27.63 -8.22
CA ILE A 940 -20.24 26.72 -7.72
C ILE A 940 -19.68 25.30 -7.55
N CYS A 941 -18.88 24.80 -8.49
CA CYS A 941 -18.23 23.49 -8.41
C CYS A 941 -17.23 23.38 -7.25
N LYS A 942 -16.74 24.51 -6.72
CA LYS A 942 -15.93 24.57 -5.50
C LYS A 942 -16.54 23.84 -4.30
N THR A 943 -17.87 23.90 -4.14
CA THR A 943 -18.59 23.27 -3.02
C THR A 943 -19.82 22.50 -3.48
N ARG A 944 -19.94 21.24 -3.09
CA ARG A 944 -21.09 20.39 -3.45
C ARG A 944 -22.29 20.60 -2.53
N ARG A 945 -22.03 20.89 -1.25
CA ARG A 945 -23.06 21.06 -0.21
C ARG A 945 -22.98 22.42 0.49
N ASN A 946 -21.78 22.87 0.83
CA ASN A 946 -21.60 24.11 1.60
C ASN A 946 -21.93 25.36 0.77
N SER A 947 -22.21 26.46 1.47
CA SER A 947 -22.29 27.77 0.83
C SER A 947 -20.88 28.28 0.53
N ILE A 948 -20.74 29.07 -0.53
CA ILE A 948 -19.48 29.79 -0.77
C ILE A 948 -19.11 30.74 0.38
N VAL A 949 -20.10 31.27 1.09
CA VAL A 949 -19.89 32.15 2.26
C VAL A 949 -19.35 31.36 3.46
N GLN A 950 -19.73 30.09 3.58
CA GLN A 950 -19.25 29.21 4.64
C GLN A 950 -17.84 28.69 4.35
N GLN A 951 -17.58 28.25 3.12
CA GLN A 951 -16.27 27.70 2.74
C GLN A 951 -15.22 28.79 2.54
N GLY A 952 -15.62 29.94 1.99
CA GLY A 952 -14.78 31.08 1.67
C GLY A 952 -14.03 30.94 0.34
N MET A 953 -13.85 32.07 -0.36
CA MET A 953 -13.12 32.14 -1.63
C MET A 953 -11.60 32.20 -1.45
N THR A 954 -11.11 32.88 -0.41
CA THR A 954 -9.69 33.26 -0.26
C THR A 954 -8.76 32.11 0.14
N LYS A 955 -9.30 30.98 0.58
CA LYS A 955 -8.51 29.81 1.01
C LYS A 955 -7.82 29.11 -0.16
N ASN A 956 -8.51 28.93 -1.29
CA ASN A 956 -7.92 28.32 -2.48
C ASN A 956 -7.31 29.40 -3.39
N ARG A 957 -6.04 29.70 -3.16
CA ARG A 957 -5.29 30.69 -3.97
C ARG A 957 -5.04 30.22 -5.41
N VAL A 958 -4.96 28.90 -5.63
CA VAL A 958 -4.73 28.32 -6.96
C VAL A 958 -5.96 28.51 -7.83
N LEU A 959 -7.16 28.41 -7.27
CA LEU A 959 -8.43 28.65 -7.98
C LEU A 959 -8.56 30.11 -8.41
N ILE A 960 -8.25 31.05 -7.52
CA ILE A 960 -8.25 32.48 -7.88
C ILE A 960 -7.24 32.75 -8.99
N PHE A 961 -6.03 32.19 -8.89
CA PHE A 961 -5.03 32.27 -9.96
C PHE A 961 -5.51 31.65 -11.28
N GLY A 962 -6.26 30.56 -11.20
CA GLY A 962 -6.93 29.93 -12.34
C GLY A 962 -7.86 30.89 -13.08
N LEU A 963 -8.78 31.54 -12.37
CA LEU A 963 -9.70 32.55 -12.97
C LEU A 963 -8.96 33.67 -13.70
N PHE A 964 -7.88 34.21 -13.09
CA PHE A 964 -7.08 35.26 -13.72
C PHE A 964 -6.36 34.76 -14.97
N THR A 965 -5.78 33.56 -14.91
CA THR A 965 -5.00 32.98 -16.02
C THR A 965 -5.91 32.58 -17.18
N GLU A 966 -7.07 32.00 -16.88
CA GLU A 966 -8.13 31.67 -17.82
C GLU A 966 -8.59 32.93 -18.58
N THR A 967 -8.94 33.99 -17.84
CA THR A 967 -9.36 35.27 -18.43
C THR A 967 -8.25 35.91 -19.26
N ALA A 968 -7.01 35.92 -18.74
CA ALA A 968 -5.86 36.49 -19.45
C ALA A 968 -5.55 35.71 -20.74
N LEU A 969 -5.71 34.39 -20.73
CA LEU A 969 -5.55 33.56 -21.93
C LEU A 969 -6.65 33.86 -22.95
N ALA A 970 -7.91 33.97 -22.53
CA ALA A 970 -9.00 34.34 -23.44
C ALA A 970 -8.80 35.73 -24.06
N VAL A 971 -8.36 36.71 -23.28
CA VAL A 971 -7.97 38.05 -23.77
C VAL A 971 -6.82 37.94 -24.77
N PHE A 972 -5.78 37.16 -24.45
CA PHE A 972 -4.65 36.96 -25.35
C PHE A 972 -5.10 36.34 -26.68
N LEU A 973 -5.91 35.29 -26.65
CA LEU A 973 -6.36 34.59 -27.84
C LEU A 973 -7.27 35.45 -28.75
N SER A 974 -8.08 36.34 -28.18
CA SER A 974 -8.95 37.24 -28.97
C SER A 974 -8.22 38.46 -29.52
N TYR A 975 -7.27 39.05 -28.79
CA TYR A 975 -6.68 40.34 -29.13
C TYR A 975 -5.23 40.29 -29.62
N CYS A 976 -4.55 39.14 -29.56
CA CYS A 976 -3.17 39.01 -30.04
C CYS A 976 -3.13 39.04 -31.58
N PRO A 977 -2.32 39.93 -32.20
CA PRO A 977 -2.19 40.00 -33.65
C PRO A 977 -1.75 38.66 -34.26
N GLY A 978 -2.46 38.18 -35.28
CA GLY A 978 -2.17 36.93 -35.98
C GLY A 978 -2.99 35.72 -35.51
N MET A 979 -3.77 35.84 -34.42
CA MET A 979 -4.69 34.78 -33.97
C MET A 979 -5.90 34.63 -34.90
N ASP A 980 -6.28 35.69 -35.60
CA ASP A 980 -7.29 35.72 -36.66
C ASP A 980 -6.92 34.83 -37.85
N THR A 981 -5.62 34.69 -38.12
CA THR A 981 -5.12 33.78 -39.17
C THR A 981 -4.83 32.38 -38.62
N ALA A 982 -4.22 32.28 -37.44
CA ALA A 982 -3.76 31.00 -36.88
C ALA A 982 -4.91 30.14 -36.31
N LEU A 983 -5.83 30.76 -35.58
CA LEU A 983 -6.92 30.10 -34.85
C LEU A 983 -8.31 30.57 -35.28
N LYS A 984 -8.39 31.48 -36.27
CA LYS A 984 -9.64 32.15 -36.69
C LYS A 984 -10.33 32.87 -35.53
N MET A 985 -9.55 33.46 -34.61
CA MET A 985 -10.06 34.23 -33.48
C MET A 985 -9.92 35.74 -33.71
N TYR A 986 -11.04 36.45 -33.64
CA TYR A 986 -11.12 37.88 -33.96
C TYR A 986 -11.27 38.76 -32.71
N PRO A 987 -10.78 40.01 -32.75
CA PRO A 987 -10.91 40.94 -31.63
C PRO A 987 -12.38 41.32 -31.39
N LEU A 988 -12.82 41.26 -30.14
CA LEU A 988 -14.20 41.59 -29.78
C LEU A 988 -14.39 43.07 -29.41
N LYS A 989 -15.61 43.57 -29.60
CA LYS A 989 -16.02 44.85 -28.99
C LYS A 989 -16.14 44.68 -27.47
N PRO A 990 -15.81 45.71 -26.66
CA PRO A 990 -15.92 45.63 -25.20
C PRO A 990 -17.32 45.25 -24.69
N THR A 991 -18.38 45.65 -25.41
CA THR A 991 -19.77 45.32 -25.03
C THR A 991 -20.06 43.82 -25.07
N TRP A 992 -19.45 43.09 -26.00
CA TRP A 992 -19.73 41.67 -26.21
C TRP A 992 -19.21 40.78 -25.08
N TRP A 993 -18.21 41.23 -24.32
CA TRP A 993 -17.75 40.54 -23.10
C TRP A 993 -18.81 40.48 -22.00
N PHE A 994 -19.74 41.45 -21.98
CA PHE A 994 -20.76 41.54 -20.93
C PHE A 994 -22.06 40.82 -21.28
N CYS A 995 -22.21 40.30 -22.51
CA CYS A 995 -23.43 39.61 -22.95
C CYS A 995 -23.74 38.36 -22.11
N ALA A 996 -22.71 37.58 -21.75
CA ALA A 996 -22.87 36.35 -20.96
C ALA A 996 -22.93 36.59 -19.44
N PHE A 997 -22.63 37.79 -18.96
CA PHE A 997 -22.52 38.10 -17.53
C PHE A 997 -23.82 37.88 -16.73
N PRO A 998 -25.02 38.22 -17.24
CA PRO A 998 -26.28 37.93 -16.56
C PRO A 998 -26.51 36.43 -16.33
N TYR A 999 -26.07 35.58 -17.26
CA TYR A 999 -26.19 34.12 -17.15
C TYR A 999 -25.20 33.56 -16.12
N ALA A 1000 -23.98 34.12 -16.03
CA ALA A 1000 -23.04 33.77 -14.97
C ALA A 1000 -23.62 34.06 -13.57
N ILE A 1001 -24.27 35.22 -13.39
CA ILE A 1001 -24.98 35.55 -12.13
C ILE A 1001 -26.13 34.57 -11.87
N LEU A 1002 -26.90 34.22 -12.90
CA LEU A 1002 -27.99 33.26 -12.79
C LEU A 1002 -27.49 31.88 -12.32
N ILE A 1003 -26.43 31.35 -12.95
CA ILE A 1003 -25.79 30.07 -12.58
C ILE A 1003 -25.36 30.10 -11.10
N PHE A 1004 -24.67 31.17 -10.69
CA PHE A 1004 -24.23 31.33 -9.31
C PHE A 1004 -25.38 31.34 -8.30
N VAL A 1005 -26.42 32.15 -8.55
CA VAL A 1005 -27.58 32.25 -7.66
C VAL A 1005 -28.37 30.93 -7.64
N TYR A 1006 -28.54 30.28 -8.79
CA TYR A 1006 -29.25 29.01 -8.92
C TYR A 1006 -28.62 27.93 -8.03
N ASP A 1007 -27.32 27.69 -8.17
CA ASP A 1007 -26.65 26.64 -7.40
C ASP A 1007 -26.54 27.00 -5.91
N GLU A 1008 -26.36 28.27 -5.57
CA GLU A 1008 -26.34 28.70 -4.17
C GLU A 1008 -27.71 28.47 -3.48
N VAL A 1009 -28.81 28.76 -4.18
CA VAL A 1009 -30.17 28.46 -3.70
C VAL A 1009 -30.40 26.95 -3.61
N ARG A 1010 -29.96 26.17 -4.60
CA ARG A 1010 -30.03 24.70 -4.58
C ARG A 1010 -29.31 24.13 -3.36
N ARG A 1011 -28.07 24.56 -3.10
CA ARG A 1011 -27.28 24.13 -1.93
C ARG A 1011 -27.90 24.61 -0.61
N TYR A 1012 -28.52 25.79 -0.59
CA TYR A 1012 -29.29 26.24 0.57
C TYR A 1012 -30.48 25.30 0.86
N LEU A 1013 -31.22 24.88 -0.17
CA LEU A 1013 -32.31 23.91 -0.02
C LEU A 1013 -31.81 22.53 0.44
N LEU A 1014 -30.66 22.06 -0.09
CA LEU A 1014 -30.00 20.83 0.37
C LEU A 1014 -29.69 20.85 1.87
N ARG A 1015 -29.12 21.95 2.36
CA ARG A 1015 -28.76 22.10 3.77
C ARG A 1015 -30.00 22.22 4.67
N ARG A 1016 -31.06 22.86 4.18
CA ARG A 1016 -32.29 23.09 4.93
C ARG A 1016 -33.15 21.83 5.05
N ASN A 1017 -33.21 21.00 4.00
CA ASN A 1017 -34.05 19.81 3.94
C ASN A 1017 -33.21 18.55 3.60
N PRO A 1018 -32.39 18.04 4.55
CA PRO A 1018 -31.64 16.80 4.34
C PRO A 1018 -32.60 15.61 4.13
N GLY A 1019 -32.29 14.76 3.15
CA GLY A 1019 -33.15 13.66 2.69
C GLY A 1019 -34.28 14.09 1.74
N GLY A 1020 -34.35 15.36 1.35
CA GLY A 1020 -35.35 15.87 0.41
C GLY A 1020 -35.06 15.54 -1.06
N TRP A 1021 -36.02 15.88 -1.93
CA TRP A 1021 -35.92 15.66 -3.38
C TRP A 1021 -34.66 16.27 -4.01
N VAL A 1022 -34.30 17.50 -3.59
CA VAL A 1022 -33.09 18.18 -4.11
C VAL A 1022 -31.82 17.37 -3.83
N GLU A 1023 -31.72 16.68 -2.68
CA GLU A 1023 -30.55 15.84 -2.35
C GLU A 1023 -30.55 14.54 -3.15
N MET A 1024 -31.71 13.92 -3.34
CA MET A 1024 -31.83 12.69 -4.11
C MET A 1024 -31.54 12.89 -5.60
N GLU A 1025 -31.82 14.07 -6.16
CA GLU A 1025 -31.70 14.33 -7.60
C GLU A 1025 -30.42 15.11 -7.97
N THR A 1026 -29.94 16.01 -7.11
CA THR A 1026 -28.91 16.99 -7.50
C THR A 1026 -27.62 16.92 -6.68
N TYR A 1027 -27.58 16.16 -5.57
CA TYR A 1027 -26.35 16.00 -4.79
C TYR A 1027 -25.50 14.87 -5.38
N TYR A 1028 -24.63 15.24 -6.30
CA TYR A 1028 -23.65 14.37 -6.96
C TYR A 1028 -22.43 14.12 -6.07
#